data_AF-A0A7Y9JKG6-F1
#
_entry.id   AF-A0A7Y9JKG6-F1
#
_cell.length_a   1.000
_cell.length_b   1.000
_cell.length_c   1.000
_cell.angle_alpha   90.00
_cell.angle_beta   90.00
_cell.angle_gamma   90.00
#
_symmetry.space_group_name_H-M   'P 1'
#
loop_
_entity.id
_entity.type
_entity.pdbx_description
1 polymer ?
#
loop_
_entity_poly.entity_id
_entity_poly.type
_entity_poly.pdbx_seq_one_letter_code
_entity_poly.pdbx_strand_id
1 'polypeptide(L)'
;MTTPPTSPRHWEARILEQLLPARAAEGPTPPQSLSTTPRATTDPASSRTSPTPEARPRAWATASHYALTHAADHAATAGQFDDLLTDPEFIVHANPTALIPLLNRAHGEQARRYAAVYRTSAHRHRTMTPQGRRTLLGIDAARHQIPGLLTEIDARTEGSWRPYWATGGQLGSGSLSILPDPTGPVWAVGCTVLDGRPVAVTGGRDGTVRVWDLVSGTPRGEPLTGDTGPVYAVACTVLDGRPVAVTGGRDGTVRVWDLVSGTPHSDPLTGHSGPVHAVACTVLDGRPVAVTGGDDGTVRVWDLATGTPHGEPLTGYAGQVLAAVCTVLDGRPVAVTGGADATVRVWDLVSGTQHGEPLTGHDGWVWAVACTVLDGRPVAVTGGLDRTVRVWDLAACAPVGEPLTGHIDAVNAVACTALDGRPVAISGSADRTVRVWDLTTRSLHSEPATGHTDGVVAVACTALNDRPVAISGSADRTVRVWDLTTRSLHSEPATGHTSGVVAVACTVLDGQPVGVTGDLDGTVWTWGLTTSTPDGEPLTGDTGPVYAVACTVLDGRPVAVAAMGGSEGTLRVRDLVTGAPRGGALTRYNGSVYAVACTVLDGRPVAVTGGRDGTVRVWGLATGAPHGEPLTGHDGPVHAVACTVLDGRPVAVTGGRDGTVRVWGLVSGTQHGEPLTGHDGWVWAVACTVLDGRPVAVTGGRDGTVRVWGLATGAPHGEPLTGHDGPVHAVACTVLDGRPVAVTGGRDGTVRVWDLPTAQQLAVLPMPAEVGCVAAAPDGGLVVGFGWEVVSLQRVTGGSAGGGNDR
;
A
#
# COMPACT_ATOMS: atom_id res chain seq x y z
N MET A 1 -39.46 30.71 -9.94
CA MET A 1 -38.38 30.60 -10.96
C MET A 1 -37.53 31.85 -10.89
N THR A 2 -36.49 31.82 -10.08
CA THR A 2 -35.36 32.75 -10.15
C THR A 2 -34.15 31.90 -9.82
N THR A 3 -33.36 31.60 -10.84
CA THR A 3 -32.08 30.91 -10.74
C THR A 3 -31.13 31.74 -9.86
N PRO A 4 -30.33 31.12 -8.96
CA PRO A 4 -29.28 31.85 -8.26
C PRO A 4 -28.14 32.17 -9.26
N PRO A 5 -27.39 33.26 -9.07
CA PRO A 5 -26.32 33.63 -9.99
C PRO A 5 -25.13 32.68 -9.82
N THR A 6 -24.79 31.95 -10.88
CA THR A 6 -23.56 31.14 -11.02
C THR A 6 -22.40 32.00 -11.55
N SER A 7 -22.16 33.15 -10.92
CA SER A 7 -21.02 34.03 -11.23
C SER A 7 -20.11 34.12 -10.00
N PRO A 8 -18.81 33.81 -10.11
CA PRO A 8 -17.86 33.98 -9.01
C PRO A 8 -17.90 35.40 -8.47
N ARG A 9 -17.84 35.60 -7.15
CA ARG A 9 -17.88 36.95 -6.60
C ARG A 9 -16.60 37.68 -7.03
N HIS A 10 -16.76 38.82 -7.71
CA HIS A 10 -15.69 39.62 -8.32
C HIS A 10 -14.49 39.97 -7.40
N TRP A 11 -14.68 39.88 -6.07
CA TRP A 11 -13.63 40.12 -5.08
C TRP A 11 -12.75 38.88 -4.79
N GLU A 12 -13.28 37.66 -4.95
CA GLU A 12 -12.54 36.40 -4.74
C GLU A 12 -11.50 36.19 -5.84
N ALA A 13 -11.87 36.47 -7.10
CA ALA A 13 -10.94 36.49 -8.23
C ALA A 13 -9.81 37.52 -8.03
N ARG A 14 -10.12 38.69 -7.45
CA ARG A 14 -9.13 39.71 -7.09
C ARG A 14 -8.19 39.26 -5.97
N ILE A 15 -8.67 38.48 -5.00
CA ILE A 15 -7.82 37.88 -3.96
C ILE A 15 -6.89 36.87 -4.60
N LEU A 16 -7.38 36.02 -5.51
CA LEU A 16 -6.52 35.07 -6.22
C LEU A 16 -5.40 35.80 -6.98
N GLU A 17 -5.72 36.87 -7.71
CA GLU A 17 -4.73 37.71 -8.40
C GLU A 17 -3.68 38.32 -7.45
N GLN A 18 -4.05 38.64 -6.21
CA GLN A 18 -3.14 39.16 -5.18
C GLN A 18 -2.33 38.07 -4.48
N LEU A 19 -2.84 36.84 -4.41
CA LEU A 19 -2.20 35.70 -3.75
C LEU A 19 -1.17 34.99 -4.63
N LEU A 20 -1.30 35.12 -5.94
CA LEU A 20 -0.38 34.50 -6.88
C LEU A 20 0.97 35.24 -6.89
N PRO A 21 2.12 34.53 -6.80
CA PRO A 21 3.44 35.14 -6.91
C PRO A 21 3.53 35.99 -8.20
N ALA A 22 3.98 37.24 -8.08
CA ALA A 22 3.84 38.27 -9.10
C ALA A 22 4.29 37.83 -10.51
N ARG A 23 3.41 37.97 -11.51
CA ARG A 23 3.87 38.32 -12.87
C ARG A 23 4.53 39.68 -12.74
N ALA A 24 5.84 39.79 -12.96
CA ALA A 24 6.51 41.08 -12.98
C ALA A 24 5.82 41.98 -14.01
N ALA A 25 5.13 43.02 -13.55
CA ALA A 25 4.48 44.01 -14.39
C ALA A 25 5.51 45.03 -14.87
N GLU A 26 5.65 45.22 -16.18
CA GLU A 26 6.30 46.40 -16.76
C GLU A 26 5.39 47.62 -16.51
N GLY A 27 5.97 48.68 -15.94
CA GLY A 27 5.23 49.90 -15.58
C GLY A 27 4.73 50.69 -16.80
N PRO A 28 3.70 51.54 -16.63
CA PRO A 28 3.15 52.31 -17.74
C PRO A 28 4.05 53.52 -18.06
N THR A 29 4.46 53.65 -19.31
CA THR A 29 5.01 54.90 -19.87
C THR A 29 3.89 55.95 -20.01
N PRO A 30 4.12 57.22 -19.66
CA PRO A 30 3.11 58.28 -19.78
C PRO A 30 3.02 58.81 -21.23
N PRO A 31 1.93 59.50 -21.61
CA PRO A 31 1.61 59.78 -23.00
C PRO A 31 2.39 60.99 -23.52
N GLN A 32 2.94 60.88 -24.73
CA GLN A 32 3.22 62.03 -25.57
C GLN A 32 2.22 62.10 -26.72
N SER A 33 1.69 63.30 -26.89
CA SER A 33 0.64 63.66 -27.82
C SER A 33 1.22 64.20 -29.14
N LEU A 34 0.33 64.17 -30.14
CA LEU A 34 0.29 64.96 -31.37
C LEU A 34 1.02 64.44 -32.62
N SER A 35 0.20 63.83 -33.49
CA SER A 35 -0.16 64.38 -34.80
C SER A 35 0.95 64.50 -35.85
N THR A 36 0.92 63.62 -36.86
CA THR A 36 0.52 63.94 -38.25
C THR A 36 0.73 62.73 -39.17
N THR A 37 -0.33 62.29 -39.84
CA THR A 37 -0.27 61.56 -41.13
C THR A 37 -0.16 62.58 -42.29
N PRO A 38 0.06 62.23 -43.58
CA PRO A 38 0.30 60.91 -44.22
C PRO A 38 1.43 60.91 -45.29
N ARG A 39 1.99 59.75 -45.64
CA ARG A 39 2.07 59.28 -47.04
C ARG A 39 2.69 57.89 -47.15
N ALA A 40 1.87 56.97 -47.66
CA ALA A 40 2.23 55.63 -48.06
C ALA A 40 2.48 55.57 -49.57
N THR A 41 3.50 54.79 -49.95
CA THR A 41 3.82 54.08 -51.22
C THR A 41 5.32 53.73 -51.06
N THR A 42 5.85 52.51 -51.10
CA THR A 42 5.45 51.19 -51.62
C THR A 42 6.42 50.15 -51.05
N ASP A 43 5.95 48.90 -50.97
CA ASP A 43 6.65 47.61 -51.13
C ASP A 43 6.67 46.58 -49.97
N PRO A 44 6.50 45.28 -50.31
CA PRO A 44 5.94 44.26 -49.45
C PRO A 44 6.98 43.29 -48.85
N ALA A 45 6.48 42.46 -47.94
CA ALA A 45 7.03 41.17 -47.48
C ALA A 45 8.15 41.19 -46.43
N SER A 46 7.76 40.97 -45.16
CA SER A 46 8.17 39.77 -44.42
C SER A 46 7.35 39.63 -43.14
N SER A 47 6.47 38.63 -43.11
CA SER A 47 5.76 38.21 -41.90
C SER A 47 6.73 37.49 -40.96
N ARG A 48 7.28 38.21 -39.97
CA ARG A 48 7.76 37.60 -38.73
C ARG A 48 6.63 37.66 -37.71
N THR A 49 5.97 36.54 -37.51
CA THR A 49 5.16 36.29 -36.32
C THR A 49 6.04 36.41 -35.10
N SER A 50 5.74 37.37 -34.23
CA SER A 50 6.36 37.52 -32.92
C SER A 50 5.99 36.32 -32.03
N PRO A 51 6.91 35.79 -31.21
CA PRO A 51 6.58 34.73 -30.25
C PRO A 51 5.67 35.28 -29.15
N THR A 52 4.65 34.52 -28.77
CA THR A 52 3.82 34.74 -27.58
C THR A 52 4.68 34.79 -26.31
N PRO A 53 4.35 35.63 -25.31
CA PRO A 53 5.15 35.74 -24.10
C PRO A 53 4.95 34.50 -23.20
N GLU A 54 6.02 33.74 -22.99
CA GLU A 54 6.08 32.70 -21.97
C GLU A 54 5.73 33.30 -20.59
N ALA A 55 4.70 32.77 -19.94
CA ALA A 55 4.38 33.13 -18.57
C ALA A 55 5.50 32.63 -17.65
N ARG A 56 6.22 33.54 -16.97
CA ARG A 56 7.18 33.16 -15.94
C ARG A 56 6.49 32.24 -14.90
N PRO A 57 7.16 31.18 -14.40
CA PRO A 57 6.61 30.30 -13.39
C PRO A 57 6.24 31.06 -12.11
N ARG A 58 5.10 30.71 -11.49
CA ARG A 58 4.70 31.22 -10.18
C ARG A 58 5.69 30.70 -9.12
N ALA A 59 6.34 31.60 -8.37
CA ALA A 59 7.32 31.25 -7.35
C ALA A 59 6.67 30.82 -6.02
N TRP A 60 6.12 29.61 -5.98
CA TRP A 60 5.44 29.06 -4.79
C TRP A 60 6.37 28.77 -3.61
N ALA A 61 7.66 28.51 -3.87
CA ALA A 61 8.67 28.30 -2.83
C ALA A 61 8.82 29.47 -1.85
N THR A 62 8.51 30.69 -2.30
CA THR A 62 8.57 31.92 -1.50
C THR A 62 7.19 32.48 -1.16
N ALA A 63 6.11 31.76 -1.48
CA ALA A 63 4.75 32.22 -1.21
C ALA A 63 4.48 32.25 0.31
N SER A 64 3.56 33.13 0.73
CA SER A 64 3.18 33.23 2.13
C SER A 64 2.48 31.96 2.60
N HIS A 65 2.57 31.65 3.90
CA HIS A 65 1.85 30.53 4.50
C HIS A 65 0.34 30.60 4.21
N TYR A 66 -0.23 31.81 4.20
CA TYR A 66 -1.63 32.03 3.85
C TYR A 66 -1.94 31.59 2.41
N ALA A 67 -1.12 32.01 1.43
CA ALA A 67 -1.31 31.62 0.03
C ALA A 67 -1.21 30.10 -0.15
N LEU A 68 -0.19 29.47 0.46
CA LEU A 68 -0.01 28.01 0.40
C LEU A 68 -1.16 27.23 1.07
N THR A 69 -1.85 27.84 2.04
CA THR A 69 -2.96 27.22 2.76
C THR A 69 -4.31 27.46 2.07
N HIS A 70 -4.56 28.64 1.52
CA HIS A 70 -5.90 29.05 1.11
C HIS A 70 -6.07 29.25 -0.41
N ALA A 71 -5.00 29.29 -1.21
CA ALA A 71 -5.14 29.51 -2.65
C ALA A 71 -6.02 28.45 -3.35
N ALA A 72 -5.94 27.18 -2.92
CA ALA A 72 -6.80 26.12 -3.45
C ALA A 72 -8.28 26.38 -3.21
N ASP A 73 -8.66 26.82 -2.01
CA ASP A 73 -10.07 27.06 -1.66
C ASP A 73 -10.64 28.27 -2.40
N HIS A 74 -9.85 29.34 -2.49
CA HIS A 74 -10.17 30.51 -3.30
C HIS A 74 -10.33 30.14 -4.78
N ALA A 75 -9.40 29.33 -5.33
CA ALA A 75 -9.47 28.87 -6.72
C ALA A 75 -10.70 27.97 -6.96
N ALA A 76 -11.04 27.09 -6.02
CA ALA A 76 -12.23 26.25 -6.09
C ALA A 76 -13.52 27.07 -6.09
N THR A 77 -13.60 28.09 -5.24
CA THR A 77 -14.75 29.01 -5.18
C THR A 77 -14.84 29.87 -6.45
N ALA A 78 -13.70 30.27 -7.00
CA ALA A 78 -13.61 31.06 -8.23
C ALA A 78 -13.80 30.26 -9.53
N GLY A 79 -13.90 28.92 -9.46
CA GLY A 79 -13.97 28.06 -10.65
C GLY A 79 -12.64 27.92 -11.41
N GLN A 80 -11.51 28.22 -10.78
CA GLN A 80 -10.15 28.20 -11.34
C GLN A 80 -9.26 27.12 -10.69
N PHE A 81 -9.86 26.15 -9.99
CA PHE A 81 -9.13 25.13 -9.27
C PHE A 81 -8.32 24.21 -10.18
N ASP A 82 -8.87 23.85 -11.34
CA ASP A 82 -8.18 22.98 -12.29
C ASP A 82 -6.86 23.62 -12.76
N ASP A 83 -6.88 24.91 -13.16
CA ASP A 83 -5.68 25.64 -13.58
C ASP A 83 -4.60 25.66 -12.49
N LEU A 84 -5.01 25.92 -11.24
CA LEU A 84 -4.10 25.95 -10.10
C LEU A 84 -3.55 24.56 -9.77
N LEU A 85 -4.39 23.53 -9.84
CA LEU A 85 -4.00 22.16 -9.54
C LEU A 85 -3.03 21.58 -10.59
N THR A 86 -3.14 22.05 -11.84
CA THR A 86 -2.22 21.66 -12.92
C THR A 86 -0.87 22.39 -12.90
N ASP A 87 -0.61 23.26 -11.92
CA ASP A 87 0.71 23.85 -11.67
C ASP A 87 1.53 22.92 -10.73
N PRO A 88 2.60 22.25 -11.22
CA PRO A 88 3.39 21.31 -10.42
C PRO A 88 4.01 21.94 -9.17
N GLU A 89 4.39 23.21 -9.25
CA GLU A 89 4.98 23.91 -8.10
C GLU A 89 3.93 24.24 -7.05
N PHE A 90 2.69 24.47 -7.46
CA PHE A 90 1.61 24.62 -6.50
C PHE A 90 1.42 23.34 -5.70
N ILE A 91 1.28 22.18 -6.35
CA ILE A 91 1.07 20.91 -5.62
C ILE A 91 2.29 20.52 -4.77
N VAL A 92 3.52 20.86 -5.19
CA VAL A 92 4.73 20.63 -4.38
C VAL A 92 4.74 21.48 -3.12
N HIS A 93 4.24 22.72 -3.15
CA HIS A 93 4.36 23.66 -2.02
C HIS A 93 3.08 23.84 -1.21
N ALA A 94 1.91 23.57 -1.77
CA ALA A 94 0.61 23.73 -1.11
C ALA A 94 0.56 22.99 0.22
N ASN A 95 -0.21 23.54 1.16
CA ASN A 95 -0.48 22.88 2.43
C ASN A 95 -1.31 21.60 2.15
N PRO A 96 -0.80 20.39 2.42
CA PRO A 96 -1.51 19.16 2.08
C PRO A 96 -2.85 19.04 2.80
N THR A 97 -2.93 19.48 4.06
CA THR A 97 -4.16 19.43 4.86
C THR A 97 -5.28 20.27 4.23
N ALA A 98 -4.93 21.39 3.59
CA ALA A 98 -5.91 22.23 2.90
C ALA A 98 -6.19 21.78 1.46
N LEU A 99 -5.20 21.24 0.75
CA LEU A 99 -5.34 20.82 -0.64
C LEU A 99 -6.13 19.51 -0.79
N ILE A 100 -5.85 18.49 0.03
CA ILE A 100 -6.41 17.13 -0.10
C ILE A 100 -7.95 17.13 -0.19
N PRO A 101 -8.71 17.83 0.69
CA PRO A 101 -10.17 17.89 0.62
C PRO A 101 -10.71 18.44 -0.71
N LEU A 102 -9.95 19.33 -1.35
CA LEU A 102 -10.37 20.05 -2.55
C LEU A 102 -10.06 19.26 -3.82
N LEU A 103 -9.17 18.26 -3.78
CA LEU A 103 -8.83 17.43 -4.94
C LEU A 103 -10.07 16.78 -5.59
N ASN A 104 -11.10 16.49 -4.79
CA ASN A 104 -12.39 15.94 -5.26
C ASN A 104 -13.21 16.92 -6.11
N ARG A 105 -12.83 18.20 -6.14
CA ARG A 105 -13.43 19.26 -6.95
C ARG A 105 -12.69 19.47 -8.28
N ALA A 106 -11.78 18.58 -8.67
CA ALA A 106 -11.15 18.63 -9.99
C ALA A 106 -12.11 18.14 -11.08
N HIS A 107 -12.33 18.93 -12.13
CA HIS A 107 -13.31 18.62 -13.20
C HIS A 107 -12.64 18.38 -14.56
N GLY A 108 -11.51 19.02 -14.83
CA GLY A 108 -10.70 18.83 -16.03
C GLY A 108 -9.98 17.49 -16.00
N GLU A 109 -9.79 16.88 -17.16
CA GLU A 109 -9.13 15.57 -17.26
C GLU A 109 -7.72 15.58 -16.66
N GLN A 110 -6.90 16.57 -17.01
CA GLN A 110 -5.55 16.71 -16.47
C GLN A 110 -5.55 17.01 -14.96
N ALA A 111 -6.45 17.88 -14.51
CA ALA A 111 -6.61 18.19 -13.09
C ALA A 111 -7.02 16.94 -12.28
N ARG A 112 -7.93 16.10 -12.79
CA ARG A 112 -8.28 14.82 -12.16
C ARG A 112 -7.09 13.85 -12.10
N ARG A 113 -6.26 13.81 -13.15
CA ARG A 113 -5.04 12.99 -13.17
C ARG A 113 -4.02 13.46 -12.13
N TYR A 114 -3.76 14.77 -12.03
CA TYR A 114 -2.84 15.33 -11.02
C TYR A 114 -3.40 15.15 -9.60
N ALA A 115 -4.71 15.29 -9.43
CA ALA A 115 -5.39 14.96 -8.19
C ALA A 115 -5.16 13.49 -7.80
N ALA A 116 -5.24 12.56 -8.75
CA ALA A 116 -5.01 11.14 -8.50
C ALA A 116 -3.56 10.85 -8.09
N VAL A 117 -2.58 11.44 -8.78
CA VAL A 117 -1.16 11.37 -8.38
C VAL A 117 -0.98 11.83 -6.93
N TYR A 118 -1.48 13.02 -6.60
CA TYR A 118 -1.34 13.58 -5.25
C TYR A 118 -2.03 12.73 -4.17
N ARG A 119 -3.21 12.16 -4.47
CA ARG A 119 -3.95 11.34 -3.50
C ARG A 119 -3.25 10.03 -3.17
N THR A 120 -2.50 9.48 -4.12
CA THR A 120 -1.82 8.17 -4.00
C THR A 120 -0.91 8.13 -2.77
N SER A 121 -0.19 9.23 -2.52
CA SER A 121 0.70 9.36 -1.36
C SER A 121 0.30 10.51 -0.41
N ALA A 122 -0.97 10.91 -0.40
CA ALA A 122 -1.49 12.00 0.43
C ALA A 122 -1.17 11.84 1.92
N HIS A 123 -1.18 10.60 2.41
CA HIS A 123 -0.85 10.26 3.79
C HIS A 123 0.60 10.64 4.17
N ARG A 124 1.52 10.64 3.20
CA ARG A 124 2.93 10.99 3.39
C ARG A 124 3.21 12.48 3.20
N HIS A 125 2.47 13.15 2.32
CA HIS A 125 2.73 14.56 2.00
C HIS A 125 2.65 15.50 3.22
N ARG A 126 1.84 15.17 4.23
CA ARG A 126 1.64 15.98 5.45
C ARG A 126 2.89 16.15 6.31
N THR A 127 3.77 15.15 6.34
CA THR A 127 4.98 15.15 7.18
C THR A 127 6.26 15.45 6.40
N MET A 128 6.14 15.68 5.09
CA MET A 128 7.27 15.84 4.18
C MET A 128 7.61 17.31 3.91
N THR A 129 8.91 17.54 3.71
CA THR A 129 9.40 18.77 3.09
C THR A 129 8.91 18.87 1.63
N PRO A 130 8.88 20.08 1.04
CA PRO A 130 8.57 20.23 -0.38
C PRO A 130 9.47 19.38 -1.29
N GLN A 131 10.75 19.23 -0.95
CA GLN A 131 11.66 18.38 -1.72
C GLN A 131 11.32 16.89 -1.63
N GLY A 132 11.02 16.39 -0.42
CA GLY A 132 10.55 15.00 -0.28
C GLY A 132 9.23 14.77 -1.01
N ARG A 133 8.32 15.75 -0.97
CA ARG A 133 7.06 15.72 -1.72
C ARG A 133 7.29 15.70 -3.23
N ARG A 134 8.24 16.49 -3.73
CA ARG A 134 8.63 16.52 -5.15
C ARG A 134 9.09 15.14 -5.61
N THR A 135 10.03 14.50 -4.89
CA THR A 135 10.50 13.15 -5.22
C THR A 135 9.36 12.15 -5.24
N LEU A 136 8.48 12.18 -4.22
CA LEU A 136 7.36 11.24 -4.13
C LEU A 136 6.32 11.45 -5.24
N LEU A 137 6.01 12.72 -5.57
CA LEU A 137 5.13 13.05 -6.69
C LEU A 137 5.73 12.65 -8.04
N GLY A 138 7.05 12.71 -8.20
CA GLY A 138 7.74 12.18 -9.39
C GLY A 138 7.55 10.67 -9.52
N ILE A 139 7.73 9.94 -8.41
CA ILE A 139 7.50 8.48 -8.39
C ILE A 139 6.04 8.19 -8.73
N ASP A 140 5.08 8.81 -8.05
CA ASP A 140 3.66 8.59 -8.33
C ASP A 140 3.26 9.04 -9.75
N ALA A 141 3.83 10.10 -10.29
CA ALA A 141 3.61 10.48 -11.70
C ALA A 141 4.11 9.40 -12.68
N ALA A 142 5.24 8.76 -12.36
CA ALA A 142 5.73 7.61 -13.13
C ALA A 142 4.80 6.40 -13.02
N ARG A 143 4.28 6.10 -11.81
CA ARG A 143 3.30 5.02 -11.57
C ARG A 143 2.00 5.24 -12.34
N HIS A 144 1.51 6.49 -12.37
CA HIS A 144 0.32 6.91 -13.11
C HIS A 144 0.57 7.09 -14.63
N GLN A 145 1.81 6.89 -15.10
CA GLN A 145 2.22 7.08 -16.49
C GLN A 145 1.85 8.48 -17.04
N ILE A 146 2.15 9.52 -16.25
CA ILE A 146 1.94 10.93 -16.63
C ILE A 146 3.30 11.58 -16.92
N PRO A 147 3.88 11.37 -18.12
CA PRO A 147 5.23 11.81 -18.45
C PRO A 147 5.38 13.34 -18.42
N GLY A 148 4.32 14.09 -18.71
CA GLY A 148 4.32 15.56 -18.63
C GLY A 148 4.60 16.05 -17.20
N LEU A 149 3.86 15.54 -16.22
CA LEU A 149 4.06 15.90 -14.81
C LEU A 149 5.43 15.45 -14.30
N LEU A 150 5.83 14.21 -14.64
CA LEU A 150 7.15 13.69 -14.28
C LEU A 150 8.26 14.60 -14.80
N THR A 151 8.21 14.97 -16.08
CA THR A 151 9.21 15.86 -16.71
C THR A 151 9.26 17.22 -16.03
N GLU A 152 8.11 17.82 -15.72
CA GLU A 152 8.03 19.13 -15.06
C GLU A 152 8.57 19.12 -13.63
N ILE A 153 8.26 18.06 -12.86
CA ILE A 153 8.77 17.83 -11.51
C ILE A 153 10.29 17.61 -11.55
N ASP A 154 10.75 16.75 -12.45
CA ASP A 154 12.16 16.38 -12.60
C ASP A 154 13.03 17.56 -13.01
N ALA A 155 12.56 18.39 -13.96
CA ALA A 155 13.28 19.58 -14.42
C ALA A 155 13.60 20.58 -13.29
N ARG A 156 12.94 20.46 -12.15
CA ARG A 156 13.05 21.36 -10.99
C ARG A 156 13.51 20.65 -9.72
N THR A 157 13.94 19.40 -9.84
CA THR A 157 14.44 18.61 -8.71
C THR A 157 15.91 18.94 -8.47
N GLU A 158 16.22 19.58 -7.34
CA GLU A 158 17.57 19.66 -6.81
C GLU A 158 17.92 18.32 -6.14
N GLY A 159 18.29 17.33 -6.93
CA GLY A 159 18.54 15.98 -6.43
C GLY A 159 19.33 15.14 -7.41
N SER A 160 20.09 14.19 -6.87
CA SER A 160 20.89 13.28 -7.69
C SER A 160 20.06 12.15 -8.31
N TRP A 161 18.84 11.88 -7.86
CA TRP A 161 18.03 10.74 -8.31
C TRP A 161 16.66 11.16 -8.82
N ARG A 162 16.27 10.65 -9.99
CA ARG A 162 14.94 10.85 -10.59
C ARG A 162 14.28 9.50 -10.93
N PRO A 163 12.96 9.37 -10.76
CA PRO A 163 12.25 8.19 -11.24
C PRO A 163 12.20 8.20 -12.76
N TYR A 164 12.63 7.09 -13.36
CA TYR A 164 12.58 6.90 -14.79
C TYR A 164 11.28 6.18 -15.20
N TRP A 165 10.94 5.13 -14.47
CA TRP A 165 9.62 4.49 -14.50
C TRP A 165 9.31 3.87 -13.14
N ALA A 166 8.03 3.66 -12.87
CA ALA A 166 7.56 2.87 -11.75
C ALA A 166 6.36 2.03 -12.20
N THR A 167 6.21 0.81 -11.68
CA THR A 167 4.99 0.03 -11.88
C THR A 167 3.83 0.74 -11.17
N GLY A 168 2.63 0.66 -11.74
CA GLY A 168 1.41 1.29 -11.23
C GLY A 168 0.35 0.28 -10.80
N GLY A 169 0.74 -0.94 -10.43
CA GLY A 169 -0.20 -2.05 -10.21
C GLY A 169 -1.15 -1.89 -9.02
N GLN A 170 -0.80 -0.99 -8.07
CA GLN A 170 -1.66 -0.60 -6.94
C GLN A 170 -2.54 0.63 -7.23
N LEU A 171 -2.44 1.21 -8.43
CA LEU A 171 -3.32 2.29 -8.87
C LEU A 171 -4.62 1.69 -9.42
N GLY A 172 -5.24 0.80 -8.64
CA GLY A 172 -6.57 0.28 -8.94
C GLY A 172 -7.52 1.45 -9.19
N SER A 173 -8.28 1.37 -10.28
CA SER A 173 -9.01 2.48 -10.91
C SER A 173 -10.05 3.20 -10.03
N GLY A 174 -10.31 2.73 -8.81
CA GLY A 174 -11.31 3.29 -7.90
C GLY A 174 -10.77 3.98 -6.63
N SER A 175 -9.48 3.92 -6.29
CA SER A 175 -9.03 4.46 -4.99
C SER A 175 -9.15 6.00 -4.91
N LEU A 176 -10.11 6.48 -4.13
CA LEU A 176 -10.38 7.91 -3.92
C LEU A 176 -9.58 8.50 -2.77
N SER A 177 -9.26 7.75 -1.71
CA SER A 177 -8.56 8.28 -0.53
C SER A 177 -7.96 7.16 0.32
N ILE A 178 -6.86 7.45 1.01
CA ILE A 178 -6.21 6.58 2.00
C ILE A 178 -6.13 7.36 3.31
N LEU A 179 -6.72 6.82 4.37
CA LEU A 179 -6.77 7.39 5.72
C LEU A 179 -5.90 6.50 6.62
N PRO A 180 -4.66 6.91 6.96
CA PRO A 180 -3.79 6.11 7.80
C PRO A 180 -4.28 6.14 9.25
N ASP A 181 -4.41 4.98 9.89
CA ASP A 181 -4.52 4.87 11.33
C ASP A 181 -3.10 4.78 11.93
N PRO A 182 -2.66 5.78 12.70
CA PRO A 182 -1.29 5.81 13.21
C PRO A 182 -1.03 4.75 14.31
N THR A 183 -2.07 4.11 14.85
CA THR A 183 -1.97 3.32 16.08
C THR A 183 -2.07 1.81 15.89
N GLY A 184 -2.59 1.33 14.75
CA GLY A 184 -2.63 -0.10 14.48
C GLY A 184 -3.67 -0.54 13.43
N PRO A 185 -3.82 -1.86 13.26
CA PRO A 185 -4.82 -2.47 12.39
C PRO A 185 -6.23 -1.92 12.62
N VAL A 186 -6.98 -1.75 11.52
CA VAL A 186 -8.39 -1.37 11.56
C VAL A 186 -9.23 -2.65 11.45
N TRP A 187 -9.97 -2.97 12.51
CA TRP A 187 -10.74 -4.23 12.61
C TRP A 187 -12.21 -4.07 12.19
N ALA A 188 -12.76 -2.87 12.30
CA ALA A 188 -14.15 -2.60 12.00
C ALA A 188 -14.32 -1.26 11.29
N VAL A 189 -15.30 -1.18 10.39
CA VAL A 189 -15.68 0.04 9.68
C VAL A 189 -17.21 0.09 9.59
N GLY A 190 -17.80 1.21 10.00
CA GLY A 190 -19.19 1.57 9.74
C GLY A 190 -19.27 2.94 9.06
N CYS A 191 -20.40 3.25 8.44
CA CYS A 191 -20.65 4.53 7.78
C CYS A 191 -21.88 5.21 8.38
N THR A 192 -21.87 6.54 8.48
CA THR A 192 -23.06 7.32 8.83
C THR A 192 -22.96 8.74 8.29
N VAL A 193 -23.97 9.56 8.57
CA VAL A 193 -23.96 11.00 8.29
C VAL A 193 -23.90 11.75 9.62
N LEU A 194 -22.91 12.64 9.75
CA LEU A 194 -22.73 13.50 10.92
C LEU A 194 -22.70 14.96 10.49
N ASP A 195 -23.66 15.75 10.95
CA ASP A 195 -23.88 17.16 10.55
C ASP A 195 -23.95 17.36 9.03
N GLY A 196 -24.69 16.47 8.35
CA GLY A 196 -24.88 16.52 6.91
C GLY A 196 -23.66 16.07 6.09
N ARG A 197 -22.62 15.51 6.71
CA ARG A 197 -21.43 14.99 6.03
C ARG A 197 -21.30 13.48 6.18
N PRO A 198 -20.94 12.76 5.11
CA PRO A 198 -20.66 11.34 5.20
C PRO A 198 -19.37 11.12 6.01
N VAL A 199 -19.44 10.24 7.01
CA VAL A 199 -18.31 9.86 7.86
C VAL A 199 -18.13 8.35 7.90
N ALA A 200 -16.88 7.91 8.04
CA ALA A 200 -16.56 6.54 8.44
C ALA A 200 -16.27 6.51 9.94
N VAL A 201 -16.75 5.47 10.62
CA VAL A 201 -16.46 5.18 12.02
C VAL A 201 -15.66 3.88 12.06
N THR A 202 -14.47 3.90 12.66
CA THR A 202 -13.54 2.77 12.61
C THR A 202 -13.14 2.30 13.99
N GLY A 203 -13.10 0.98 14.18
CA GLY A 203 -12.59 0.33 15.39
C GLY A 203 -11.13 -0.11 15.21
N GLY A 204 -10.26 0.36 16.11
CA GLY A 204 -8.82 0.07 16.08
C GLY A 204 -8.41 -1.09 16.98
N ARG A 205 -7.24 -1.68 16.70
CA ARG A 205 -6.58 -2.66 17.60
C ARG A 205 -6.25 -2.07 18.97
N ASP A 206 -6.05 -0.76 19.04
CA ASP A 206 -5.67 -0.01 20.23
C ASP A 206 -6.83 0.27 21.19
N GLY A 207 -8.04 -0.19 20.86
CA GLY A 207 -9.23 0.02 21.70
C GLY A 207 -9.84 1.40 21.57
N THR A 208 -9.56 2.09 20.47
CA THR A 208 -10.21 3.37 20.19
C THR A 208 -11.17 3.25 19.01
N VAL A 209 -12.18 4.11 19.04
CA VAL A 209 -13.10 4.33 17.92
C VAL A 209 -12.78 5.70 17.32
N ARG A 210 -12.61 5.76 16.01
CA ARG A 210 -12.27 7.00 15.30
C ARG A 210 -13.35 7.36 14.30
N VAL A 211 -13.61 8.66 14.16
CA VAL A 211 -14.55 9.20 13.18
C VAL A 211 -13.75 9.94 12.11
N TRP A 212 -14.00 9.64 10.84
CA TRP A 212 -13.31 10.23 9.70
C TRP A 212 -14.31 10.96 8.81
N ASP A 213 -14.06 12.23 8.52
CA ASP A 213 -14.79 12.96 7.48
C ASP A 213 -14.31 12.43 6.11
N LEU A 214 -15.23 11.84 5.35
CA LEU A 214 -14.90 11.21 4.06
C LEU A 214 -14.73 12.22 2.92
N VAL A 215 -15.17 13.47 3.12
CA VAL A 215 -14.95 14.55 2.16
C VAL A 215 -13.54 15.10 2.32
N SER A 216 -13.10 15.34 3.55
CA SER A 216 -11.76 15.90 3.83
C SER A 216 -10.65 14.86 3.99
N GLY A 217 -11.00 13.62 4.30
CA GLY A 217 -10.03 12.57 4.64
C GLY A 217 -9.26 12.89 5.92
N THR A 218 -9.93 13.49 6.90
CA THR A 218 -9.35 13.86 8.20
C THR A 218 -10.15 13.27 9.36
N PRO A 219 -9.49 12.93 10.48
CA PRO A 219 -10.21 12.55 11.69
C PRO A 219 -11.06 13.72 12.19
N ARG A 220 -12.19 13.40 12.81
CA ARG A 220 -13.16 14.35 13.33
C ARG A 220 -13.27 14.16 14.85
N GLY A 221 -12.68 15.11 15.58
CA GLY A 221 -12.53 15.00 17.03
C GLY A 221 -11.37 14.11 17.45
N GLU A 222 -11.19 13.97 18.76
CA GLU A 222 -10.25 13.03 19.35
C GLU A 222 -10.77 11.58 19.25
N PRO A 223 -9.89 10.56 19.26
CA PRO A 223 -10.33 9.17 19.33
C PRO A 223 -11.22 8.94 20.56
N LEU A 224 -12.32 8.24 20.35
CA LEU A 224 -13.22 7.83 21.42
C LEU A 224 -12.56 6.68 22.18
N THR A 225 -12.39 6.85 23.49
CA THR A 225 -11.63 5.94 24.35
C THR A 225 -12.55 5.32 25.41
N GLY A 226 -12.34 4.03 25.70
CA GLY A 226 -13.11 3.32 26.72
C GLY A 226 -13.00 1.80 26.62
N ASP A 227 -12.72 1.26 25.44
CA ASP A 227 -12.36 -0.16 25.27
C ASP A 227 -10.91 -0.39 25.77
N THR A 228 -10.69 -1.52 26.44
CA THR A 228 -9.36 -1.89 26.99
C THR A 228 -8.53 -2.76 26.03
N GLY A 229 -9.00 -2.92 24.79
CA GLY A 229 -8.38 -3.73 23.75
C GLY A 229 -9.12 -3.58 22.42
N PRO A 230 -8.81 -4.41 21.40
CA PRO A 230 -9.37 -4.28 20.06
C PRO A 230 -10.89 -4.09 20.02
N VAL A 231 -11.32 -3.16 19.18
CA VAL A 231 -12.73 -2.96 18.81
C VAL A 231 -13.02 -3.81 17.57
N TYR A 232 -13.73 -4.92 17.73
CA TYR A 232 -13.95 -5.90 16.66
C TYR A 232 -15.13 -5.58 15.75
N ALA A 233 -16.11 -4.82 16.23
CA ALA A 233 -17.30 -4.46 15.46
C ALA A 233 -17.75 -3.03 15.72
N VAL A 234 -18.30 -2.40 14.68
CA VAL A 234 -18.90 -1.08 14.71
C VAL A 234 -20.16 -1.11 13.85
N ALA A 235 -21.28 -0.64 14.41
CA ALA A 235 -22.48 -0.30 13.66
C ALA A 235 -22.91 1.13 13.99
N CYS A 236 -23.47 1.84 13.02
CA CYS A 236 -24.00 3.18 13.23
C CYS A 236 -25.53 3.16 13.20
N THR A 237 -26.15 3.96 14.06
CA THR A 237 -27.61 4.13 14.09
C THR A 237 -27.97 5.53 14.58
N VAL A 238 -29.27 5.81 14.71
CA VAL A 238 -29.79 7.02 15.32
C VAL A 238 -30.51 6.65 16.62
N LEU A 239 -30.10 7.29 17.72
CA LEU A 239 -30.72 7.15 19.04
C LEU A 239 -31.18 8.53 19.50
N ASP A 240 -32.47 8.69 19.80
CA ASP A 240 -33.09 9.97 20.20
C ASP A 240 -32.76 11.15 19.27
N GLY A 241 -32.74 10.87 17.96
CA GLY A 241 -32.43 11.86 16.92
C GLY A 241 -30.95 12.19 16.77
N ARG A 242 -30.05 11.49 17.47
CA ARG A 242 -28.60 11.69 17.40
C ARG A 242 -27.91 10.52 16.70
N PRO A 243 -26.95 10.78 15.80
CA PRO A 243 -26.08 9.74 15.27
C PRO A 243 -25.23 9.13 16.39
N VAL A 244 -25.30 7.81 16.55
CA VAL A 244 -24.49 7.05 17.50
C VAL A 244 -23.74 5.92 16.81
N ALA A 245 -22.59 5.55 17.37
CA ALA A 245 -21.90 4.31 17.05
C ALA A 245 -22.09 3.30 18.17
N VAL A 246 -22.34 2.05 17.83
CA VAL A 246 -22.40 0.92 18.76
C VAL A 246 -21.22 0.01 18.45
N THR A 247 -20.40 -0.29 19.45
CA THR A 247 -19.16 -1.05 19.27
C THR A 247 -19.09 -2.30 20.13
N GLY A 248 -18.46 -3.34 19.60
CA GLY A 248 -18.16 -4.59 20.30
C GLY A 248 -16.67 -4.70 20.59
N GLY A 249 -16.32 -4.86 21.87
CA GLY A 249 -14.94 -4.87 22.33
C GLY A 249 -14.41 -6.26 22.72
N ARG A 250 -13.09 -6.36 22.82
CA ARG A 250 -12.40 -7.56 23.35
C ARG A 250 -12.78 -7.90 24.80
N ASP A 251 -13.19 -6.91 25.58
CA ASP A 251 -13.58 -7.08 26.98
C ASP A 251 -14.99 -7.66 27.17
N GLY A 252 -15.67 -8.04 26.09
CA GLY A 252 -17.01 -8.62 26.13
C GLY A 252 -18.13 -7.62 26.39
N THR A 253 -17.84 -6.33 26.30
CA THR A 253 -18.85 -5.29 26.46
C THR A 253 -19.25 -4.67 25.12
N VAL A 254 -20.46 -4.13 25.10
CA VAL A 254 -20.98 -3.33 23.99
C VAL A 254 -21.05 -1.89 24.46
N ARG A 255 -20.52 -0.94 23.68
CA ARG A 255 -20.51 0.49 24.03
C ARG A 255 -21.31 1.30 23.02
N VAL A 256 -21.99 2.34 23.50
CA VAL A 256 -22.75 3.27 22.67
C VAL A 256 -22.08 4.65 22.78
N TRP A 257 -21.75 5.25 21.65
CA TRP A 257 -21.03 6.51 21.56
C TRP A 257 -21.90 7.57 20.88
N ASP A 258 -22.07 8.73 21.52
CA ASP A 258 -22.65 9.90 20.87
C ASP A 258 -21.58 10.51 19.96
N LEU A 259 -21.82 10.47 18.64
CA LEU A 259 -20.86 10.92 17.64
C LEU A 259 -20.80 12.45 17.51
N VAL A 260 -21.77 13.17 18.08
CA VAL A 260 -21.79 14.64 18.11
C VAL A 260 -20.94 15.15 19.26
N SER A 261 -21.13 14.60 20.47
CA SER A 261 -20.34 15.01 21.64
C SER A 261 -18.97 14.35 21.72
N GLY A 262 -18.79 13.18 21.07
CA GLY A 262 -17.57 12.39 21.17
C GLY A 262 -17.41 11.71 22.54
N THR A 263 -18.52 11.36 23.19
CA THR A 263 -18.52 10.75 24.54
C THR A 263 -19.35 9.46 24.56
N PRO A 264 -19.10 8.54 25.50
CA PRO A 264 -20.03 7.45 25.78
C PRO A 264 -21.44 8.01 26.04
N HIS A 265 -22.46 7.41 25.43
CA HIS A 265 -23.86 7.76 25.64
C HIS A 265 -24.40 7.19 26.97
N SER A 266 -23.95 6.00 27.34
CA SER A 266 -24.34 5.26 28.55
C SER A 266 -23.20 4.40 29.06
N ASP A 267 -23.40 3.76 30.22
CA ASP A 267 -22.48 2.74 30.73
C ASP A 267 -22.38 1.55 29.75
N PRO A 268 -21.24 0.83 29.71
CA PRO A 268 -21.07 -0.33 28.85
C PRO A 268 -22.15 -1.39 29.11
N LEU A 269 -22.74 -1.91 28.04
CA LEU A 269 -23.70 -3.02 28.11
C LEU A 269 -22.92 -4.30 28.37
N THR A 270 -23.21 -4.96 29.49
CA THR A 270 -22.50 -6.15 29.95
C THR A 270 -23.40 -7.39 29.86
N GLY A 271 -22.81 -8.51 29.46
CA GLY A 271 -23.51 -9.79 29.43
C GLY A 271 -22.79 -10.89 28.65
N HIS A 272 -22.05 -10.54 27.59
CA HIS A 272 -21.19 -11.52 26.93
C HIS A 272 -20.03 -11.94 27.83
N SER A 273 -19.67 -13.23 27.83
CA SER A 273 -18.57 -13.75 28.66
C SER A 273 -17.21 -13.78 27.94
N GLY A 274 -17.13 -13.23 26.73
CA GLY A 274 -15.93 -13.14 25.92
C GLY A 274 -16.09 -12.05 24.85
N PRO A 275 -15.08 -11.85 23.98
CA PRO A 275 -15.08 -10.81 22.94
C PRO A 275 -16.40 -10.71 22.17
N VAL A 276 -16.84 -9.47 21.90
CA VAL A 276 -17.99 -9.21 21.02
C VAL A 276 -17.48 -9.00 19.60
N HIS A 277 -17.74 -9.96 18.71
CA HIS A 277 -17.23 -9.95 17.34
C HIS A 277 -18.16 -9.29 16.34
N ALA A 278 -19.46 -9.20 16.65
CA ALA A 278 -20.45 -8.68 15.73
C ALA A 278 -21.40 -7.69 16.43
N VAL A 279 -21.76 -6.62 15.72
CA VAL A 279 -22.78 -5.66 16.13
C VAL A 279 -23.58 -5.25 14.89
N ALA A 280 -24.90 -5.33 14.99
CA ALA A 280 -25.85 -4.76 14.04
C ALA A 280 -26.88 -3.92 14.78
N CYS A 281 -27.44 -2.91 14.12
CA CYS A 281 -28.51 -2.09 14.69
C CYS A 281 -29.78 -2.23 13.85
N THR A 282 -30.93 -2.20 14.53
CA THR A 282 -32.25 -2.18 13.88
C THR A 282 -33.28 -1.49 14.77
N VAL A 283 -34.52 -1.44 14.31
CA VAL A 283 -35.66 -1.00 15.10
C VAL A 283 -36.56 -2.21 15.36
N LEU A 284 -36.82 -2.49 16.64
CA LEU A 284 -37.71 -3.55 17.10
C LEU A 284 -38.86 -2.90 17.88
N ASP A 285 -40.10 -3.09 17.43
CA ASP A 285 -41.31 -2.50 18.03
C ASP A 285 -41.20 -0.98 18.29
N GLY A 286 -40.60 -0.26 17.33
CA GLY A 286 -40.38 1.18 17.40
C GLY A 286 -39.20 1.63 18.27
N ARG A 287 -38.41 0.69 18.80
CA ARG A 287 -37.23 0.98 19.65
C ARG A 287 -35.93 0.69 18.92
N PRO A 288 -34.94 1.59 18.94
CA PRO A 288 -33.59 1.28 18.49
C PRO A 288 -32.99 0.16 19.35
N VAL A 289 -32.56 -0.92 18.70
CA VAL A 289 -31.90 -2.05 19.36
C VAL A 289 -30.57 -2.38 18.68
N ALA A 290 -29.63 -2.91 19.46
CA ALA A 290 -28.43 -3.56 18.95
C ALA A 290 -28.56 -5.07 19.05
N VAL A 291 -28.11 -5.79 18.02
CA VAL A 291 -27.96 -7.24 18.01
C VAL A 291 -26.48 -7.55 17.97
N THR A 292 -25.97 -8.31 18.94
CA THR A 292 -24.54 -8.59 19.09
C THR A 292 -24.24 -10.07 19.13
N GLY A 293 -23.11 -10.46 18.53
CA GLY A 293 -22.58 -11.82 18.52
C GLY A 293 -21.27 -11.88 19.29
N GLY A 294 -21.15 -12.88 20.17
CA GLY A 294 -19.99 -13.05 21.04
C GLY A 294 -19.19 -14.33 20.83
N ASP A 295 -17.99 -14.33 21.39
CA ASP A 295 -17.11 -15.49 21.54
C ASP A 295 -17.77 -16.61 22.39
N ASP A 296 -18.76 -16.24 23.22
CA ASP A 296 -19.57 -17.13 24.04
C ASP A 296 -20.63 -17.93 23.26
N GLY A 297 -20.69 -17.75 21.94
CA GLY A 297 -21.63 -18.45 21.05
C GLY A 297 -23.08 -18.00 21.18
N THR A 298 -23.31 -16.85 21.82
CA THR A 298 -24.65 -16.28 21.96
C THR A 298 -24.86 -15.09 21.04
N VAL A 299 -26.11 -14.90 20.61
CA VAL A 299 -26.59 -13.65 20.04
C VAL A 299 -27.43 -12.94 21.10
N ARG A 300 -27.18 -11.66 21.34
CA ARG A 300 -27.92 -10.86 22.33
C ARG A 300 -28.57 -9.66 21.68
N VAL A 301 -29.75 -9.29 22.16
CA VAL A 301 -30.48 -8.10 21.73
C VAL A 301 -30.49 -7.11 22.87
N TRP A 302 -30.21 -5.84 22.60
CA TRP A 302 -30.11 -4.78 23.59
C TRP A 302 -31.02 -3.62 23.22
N ASP A 303 -31.85 -3.17 24.14
CA ASP A 303 -32.58 -1.92 24.01
C ASP A 303 -31.60 -0.75 24.25
N LEU A 304 -31.31 0.01 23.19
CA LEU A 304 -30.26 1.04 23.23
C LEU A 304 -30.66 2.28 24.05
N ALA A 305 -31.96 2.52 24.23
CA ALA A 305 -32.44 3.65 25.02
C ALA A 305 -32.32 3.37 26.53
N THR A 306 -32.54 2.11 26.94
CA THR A 306 -32.48 1.71 28.36
C THR A 306 -31.15 1.10 28.77
N GLY A 307 -30.35 0.61 27.81
CA GLY A 307 -29.13 -0.14 28.08
C GLY A 307 -29.37 -1.53 28.66
N THR A 308 -30.57 -2.10 28.46
CA THR A 308 -30.94 -3.40 29.04
C THR A 308 -31.09 -4.49 27.96
N PRO A 309 -30.81 -5.77 28.28
CA PRO A 309 -31.04 -6.86 27.34
C PRO A 309 -32.55 -7.03 27.05
N HIS A 310 -32.87 -7.25 25.78
CA HIS A 310 -34.21 -7.55 25.31
C HIS A 310 -34.36 -9.07 25.09
N GLY A 311 -34.97 -9.74 26.06
CA GLY A 311 -35.15 -11.19 26.05
C GLY A 311 -33.91 -11.97 26.50
N GLU A 312 -34.00 -13.30 26.43
CA GLU A 312 -32.90 -14.21 26.74
C GLU A 312 -31.89 -14.27 25.58
N PRO A 313 -30.61 -14.62 25.85
CA PRO A 313 -29.63 -14.84 24.79
C PRO A 313 -30.10 -15.91 23.80
N LEU A 314 -29.99 -15.64 22.50
CA LEU A 314 -30.28 -16.62 21.46
C LEU A 314 -29.09 -17.58 21.35
N THR A 315 -29.37 -18.87 21.48
CA THR A 315 -28.36 -19.93 21.56
C THR A 315 -28.53 -20.95 20.44
N GLY A 316 -27.43 -21.60 20.07
CA GLY A 316 -27.47 -22.66 19.05
C GLY A 316 -26.15 -22.88 18.32
N TYR A 317 -25.25 -21.88 18.33
CA TYR A 317 -23.93 -21.98 17.72
C TYR A 317 -22.99 -22.91 18.50
N ALA A 318 -22.23 -23.73 17.77
CA ALA A 318 -21.14 -24.54 18.32
C ALA A 318 -19.80 -23.78 18.18
N GLY A 319 -19.69 -22.64 18.84
CA GLY A 319 -18.53 -21.75 18.76
C GLY A 319 -18.93 -20.28 18.65
N GLN A 320 -18.00 -19.47 18.19
CA GLN A 320 -18.08 -18.01 18.17
C GLN A 320 -19.12 -17.51 17.16
N VAL A 321 -19.86 -16.45 17.50
CA VAL A 321 -20.70 -15.71 16.54
C VAL A 321 -19.89 -14.54 16.00
N LEU A 322 -19.49 -14.63 14.73
CA LEU A 322 -18.49 -13.76 14.12
C LEU A 322 -19.10 -12.60 13.31
N ALA A 323 -20.33 -12.76 12.84
CA ALA A 323 -20.98 -11.75 11.99
C ALA A 323 -22.47 -11.62 12.33
N ALA A 324 -23.02 -10.42 12.20
CA ALA A 324 -24.44 -10.15 12.38
C ALA A 324 -24.88 -8.99 11.48
N VAL A 325 -26.08 -9.11 10.91
CA VAL A 325 -26.77 -8.02 10.20
C VAL A 325 -28.27 -8.15 10.48
N CYS A 326 -28.98 -7.03 10.46
CA CYS A 326 -30.44 -7.03 10.61
C CYS A 326 -31.11 -6.72 9.27
N THR A 327 -32.24 -7.37 9.01
CA THR A 327 -33.08 -7.09 7.84
C THR A 327 -34.55 -7.34 8.19
N VAL A 328 -35.44 -7.20 7.21
CA VAL A 328 -36.84 -7.53 7.33
C VAL A 328 -37.15 -8.73 6.43
N LEU A 329 -37.76 -9.76 7.01
CA LEU A 329 -38.24 -10.96 6.30
C LEU A 329 -39.75 -11.07 6.53
N ASP A 330 -40.54 -11.06 5.45
CA ASP A 330 -42.01 -11.12 5.51
C ASP A 330 -42.65 -10.12 6.49
N GLY A 331 -42.10 -8.90 6.53
CA GLY A 331 -42.56 -7.82 7.41
C GLY A 331 -42.10 -7.93 8.87
N ARG A 332 -41.24 -8.90 9.21
CA ARG A 332 -40.70 -9.10 10.56
C ARG A 332 -39.21 -8.74 10.63
N PRO A 333 -38.78 -8.04 11.70
CA PRO A 333 -37.36 -7.80 11.92
C PRO A 333 -36.66 -9.12 12.25
N VAL A 334 -35.61 -9.43 11.49
CA VAL A 334 -34.79 -10.62 11.71
C VAL A 334 -33.32 -10.23 11.82
N ALA A 335 -32.56 -11.02 12.58
CA ALA A 335 -31.10 -10.99 12.54
C ALA A 335 -30.59 -12.18 11.74
N VAL A 336 -29.62 -11.94 10.87
CA VAL A 336 -28.87 -12.98 10.17
C VAL A 336 -27.45 -12.98 10.72
N THR A 337 -26.99 -14.13 11.19
CA THR A 337 -25.69 -14.27 11.87
C THR A 337 -24.83 -15.34 11.22
N GLY A 338 -23.51 -15.17 11.28
CA GLY A 338 -22.51 -16.15 10.82
C GLY A 338 -21.60 -16.57 11.97
N GLY A 339 -21.16 -17.83 12.00
CA GLY A 339 -20.37 -18.37 13.11
C GLY A 339 -19.17 -19.23 12.71
N ALA A 340 -18.37 -19.55 13.72
CA ALA A 340 -17.21 -20.44 13.62
C ALA A 340 -17.60 -21.91 13.34
N ASP A 341 -18.87 -22.28 13.51
CA ASP A 341 -19.41 -23.60 13.17
C ASP A 341 -19.75 -23.78 11.68
N ALA A 342 -19.30 -22.84 10.83
CA ALA A 342 -19.55 -22.79 9.40
C ALA A 342 -21.02 -22.60 9.00
N THR A 343 -21.90 -22.21 9.94
CA THR A 343 -23.32 -21.99 9.67
C THR A 343 -23.70 -20.51 9.62
N VAL A 344 -24.74 -20.22 8.83
CA VAL A 344 -25.46 -18.95 8.86
C VAL A 344 -26.86 -19.23 9.45
N ARG A 345 -27.31 -18.39 10.37
CA ARG A 345 -28.60 -18.57 11.05
C ARG A 345 -29.45 -17.32 10.93
N VAL A 346 -30.76 -17.52 10.88
CA VAL A 346 -31.76 -16.45 10.82
C VAL A 346 -32.56 -16.49 12.11
N TRP A 347 -32.74 -15.36 12.78
CA TRP A 347 -33.43 -15.23 14.05
C TRP A 347 -34.60 -14.27 13.91
N ASP A 348 -35.80 -14.71 14.27
CA ASP A 348 -36.96 -13.83 14.41
C ASP A 348 -36.79 -13.07 15.74
N LEU A 349 -36.58 -11.75 15.65
CA LEU A 349 -36.26 -10.92 16.81
C LEU A 349 -37.46 -10.65 17.72
N VAL A 350 -38.67 -10.88 17.24
CA VAL A 350 -39.91 -10.71 18.03
C VAL A 350 -40.14 -11.93 18.91
N SER A 351 -39.97 -13.13 18.35
CA SER A 351 -40.16 -14.39 19.06
C SER A 351 -38.93 -14.85 19.83
N GLY A 352 -37.73 -14.39 19.47
CA GLY A 352 -36.46 -14.89 20.00
C GLY A 352 -36.15 -16.32 19.55
N THR A 353 -36.64 -16.74 18.39
CA THR A 353 -36.46 -18.11 17.87
C THR A 353 -35.76 -18.13 16.52
N GLN A 354 -35.06 -19.23 16.23
CA GLN A 354 -34.43 -19.43 14.93
C GLN A 354 -35.50 -19.67 13.86
N HIS A 355 -35.40 -18.97 12.73
CA HIS A 355 -36.20 -19.19 11.54
C HIS A 355 -35.51 -20.21 10.63
N GLY A 356 -36.15 -21.37 10.43
CA GLY A 356 -35.64 -22.44 9.59
C GLY A 356 -34.44 -23.19 10.20
N GLU A 357 -33.89 -24.13 9.43
CA GLU A 357 -32.66 -24.84 9.78
C GLU A 357 -31.42 -23.95 9.52
N PRO A 358 -30.28 -24.20 10.21
CA PRO A 358 -29.04 -23.49 9.92
C PRO A 358 -28.65 -23.66 8.44
N LEU A 359 -28.27 -22.57 7.79
CA LEU A 359 -27.80 -22.58 6.41
C LEU A 359 -26.36 -23.11 6.39
N THR A 360 -26.19 -24.28 5.78
CA THR A 360 -24.90 -24.98 5.68
C THR A 360 -24.34 -24.91 4.26
N GLY A 361 -23.02 -24.78 4.14
CA GLY A 361 -22.34 -24.92 2.85
C GLY A 361 -20.91 -24.37 2.83
N HIS A 362 -20.59 -23.42 3.71
CA HIS A 362 -19.20 -22.98 3.90
C HIS A 362 -18.32 -24.10 4.48
N ASP A 363 -17.06 -24.14 4.07
CA ASP A 363 -16.04 -25.04 4.61
C ASP A 363 -15.10 -24.28 5.57
N GLY A 364 -15.63 -23.98 6.76
CA GLY A 364 -14.93 -23.19 7.78
C GLY A 364 -15.71 -21.95 8.22
N TRP A 365 -15.06 -21.08 8.99
CA TRP A 365 -15.73 -19.98 9.69
C TRP A 365 -16.40 -18.99 8.74
N VAL A 366 -17.61 -18.55 9.10
CA VAL A 366 -18.32 -17.49 8.38
C VAL A 366 -18.01 -16.15 9.05
N TRP A 367 -17.11 -15.37 8.45
CA TRP A 367 -16.60 -14.12 9.01
C TRP A 367 -17.50 -12.92 8.74
N ALA A 368 -18.31 -12.97 7.69
CA ALA A 368 -19.08 -11.82 7.25
C ALA A 368 -20.47 -12.19 6.78
N VAL A 369 -21.43 -11.30 7.04
CA VAL A 369 -22.78 -11.35 6.51
C VAL A 369 -23.27 -9.95 6.19
N ALA A 370 -23.91 -9.79 5.02
CA ALA A 370 -24.66 -8.61 4.63
C ALA A 370 -26.00 -9.04 4.04
N CYS A 371 -26.99 -8.15 4.06
CA CYS A 371 -28.30 -8.41 3.44
C CYS A 371 -28.56 -7.43 2.30
N THR A 372 -29.28 -7.90 1.30
CA THR A 372 -29.80 -7.07 0.20
C THR A 372 -31.07 -7.70 -0.36
N VAL A 373 -31.64 -7.08 -1.39
CA VAL A 373 -32.77 -7.63 -2.14
C VAL A 373 -32.27 -8.00 -3.54
N LEU A 374 -32.48 -9.25 -3.93
CA LEU A 374 -32.14 -9.78 -5.26
C LEU A 374 -33.42 -10.29 -5.93
N ASP A 375 -33.79 -9.71 -7.07
CA ASP A 375 -35.02 -10.03 -7.79
C ASP A 375 -36.29 -10.00 -6.90
N GLY A 376 -36.37 -9.00 -6.02
CA GLY A 376 -37.49 -8.85 -5.07
C GLY A 376 -37.45 -9.78 -3.85
N ARG A 377 -36.40 -10.60 -3.68
CA ARG A 377 -36.24 -11.53 -2.56
C ARG A 377 -35.20 -11.04 -1.56
N PRO A 378 -35.47 -11.04 -0.24
CA PRO A 378 -34.46 -10.82 0.77
C PRO A 378 -33.40 -11.92 0.72
N VAL A 379 -32.15 -11.54 0.52
CA VAL A 379 -31.02 -12.47 0.49
C VAL A 379 -29.94 -12.07 1.49
N ALA A 380 -29.24 -13.07 2.03
CA ALA A 380 -27.97 -12.87 2.73
C ALA A 380 -26.80 -13.16 1.79
N VAL A 381 -25.75 -12.35 1.89
CA VAL A 381 -24.47 -12.56 1.22
C VAL A 381 -23.41 -12.76 2.29
N THR A 382 -22.65 -13.84 2.19
CA THR A 382 -21.70 -14.25 3.24
C THR A 382 -20.31 -14.49 2.70
N GLY A 383 -19.30 -14.21 3.52
CA GLY A 383 -17.89 -14.47 3.25
C GLY A 383 -17.30 -15.35 4.35
N GLY A 384 -16.38 -16.25 3.97
CA GLY A 384 -15.82 -17.20 4.93
C GLY A 384 -14.36 -17.60 4.68
N LEU A 385 -13.86 -18.44 5.58
CA LEU A 385 -12.52 -19.02 5.55
C LEU A 385 -12.26 -19.86 4.29
N ASP A 386 -13.32 -20.41 3.69
CA ASP A 386 -13.27 -21.18 2.45
C ASP A 386 -12.97 -20.34 1.19
N ARG A 387 -12.72 -19.02 1.37
CA ARG A 387 -12.36 -18.06 0.32
C ARG A 387 -13.49 -17.75 -0.66
N THR A 388 -14.72 -18.12 -0.31
CA THR A 388 -15.89 -17.92 -1.17
C THR A 388 -16.80 -16.81 -0.65
N VAL A 389 -17.51 -16.16 -1.58
CA VAL A 389 -18.71 -15.39 -1.28
C VAL A 389 -19.93 -16.21 -1.66
N ARG A 390 -20.92 -16.34 -0.78
CA ARG A 390 -22.15 -17.13 -1.02
C ARG A 390 -23.39 -16.26 -0.88
N VAL A 391 -24.45 -16.64 -1.58
CA VAL A 391 -25.74 -15.94 -1.57
C VAL A 391 -26.81 -16.93 -1.10
N TRP A 392 -27.68 -16.50 -0.19
CA TRP A 392 -28.71 -17.32 0.43
C TRP A 392 -30.07 -16.65 0.32
N ASP A 393 -31.08 -17.38 -0.09
CA ASP A 393 -32.48 -16.96 -0.03
C ASP A 393 -32.96 -17.15 1.41
N LEU A 394 -33.32 -16.05 2.07
CA LEU A 394 -33.69 -16.06 3.48
C LEU A 394 -35.07 -16.69 3.73
N ALA A 395 -35.99 -16.56 2.78
CA ALA A 395 -37.32 -17.16 2.90
C ALA A 395 -37.29 -18.66 2.63
N ALA A 396 -36.52 -19.09 1.63
CA ALA A 396 -36.37 -20.49 1.29
C ALA A 396 -35.36 -21.24 2.19
N CYS A 397 -34.56 -20.51 2.96
CA CYS A 397 -33.43 -21.05 3.72
C CYS A 397 -32.50 -21.93 2.87
N ALA A 398 -32.12 -21.44 1.68
CA ALA A 398 -31.38 -22.21 0.69
C ALA A 398 -30.33 -21.36 -0.05
N PRO A 399 -29.23 -21.96 -0.55
CA PRO A 399 -28.26 -21.24 -1.37
C PRO A 399 -28.87 -20.82 -2.71
N VAL A 400 -28.60 -19.59 -3.11
CA VAL A 400 -28.88 -19.09 -4.46
C VAL A 400 -27.62 -19.32 -5.28
N GLY A 401 -27.64 -20.30 -6.18
CA GLY A 401 -26.55 -20.63 -7.12
C GLY A 401 -25.24 -21.10 -6.48
N GLU A 402 -24.21 -21.31 -7.33
CA GLU A 402 -22.87 -21.77 -6.90
C GLU A 402 -22.05 -20.67 -6.21
N PRO A 403 -21.14 -20.99 -5.28
CA PRO A 403 -20.29 -20.00 -4.61
C PRO A 403 -19.56 -19.09 -5.61
N LEU A 404 -19.48 -17.79 -5.29
CA LEU A 404 -18.70 -16.83 -6.05
C LEU A 404 -17.22 -17.01 -5.67
N THR A 405 -16.43 -17.45 -6.64
CA THR A 405 -15.00 -17.76 -6.48
C THR A 405 -14.11 -16.72 -7.14
N GLY A 406 -12.94 -16.44 -6.55
CA GLY A 406 -11.94 -15.56 -7.15
C GLY A 406 -10.94 -15.02 -6.14
N HIS A 407 -11.32 -14.92 -4.86
CA HIS A 407 -10.38 -14.66 -3.78
C HIS A 407 -9.43 -15.86 -3.58
N ILE A 408 -8.18 -15.57 -3.26
CA ILE A 408 -7.14 -16.60 -3.04
C ILE A 408 -6.90 -16.91 -1.56
N ASP A 409 -7.49 -16.11 -0.67
CA ASP A 409 -7.45 -16.25 0.79
C ASP A 409 -8.83 -15.89 1.40
N ALA A 410 -8.98 -16.03 2.72
CA ALA A 410 -10.25 -15.91 3.45
C ALA A 410 -10.99 -14.60 3.14
N VAL A 411 -12.32 -14.67 3.01
CA VAL A 411 -13.17 -13.48 2.85
C VAL A 411 -13.61 -13.01 4.24
N ASN A 412 -13.01 -11.93 4.71
CA ASN A 412 -13.21 -11.44 6.08
C ASN A 412 -14.41 -10.50 6.21
N ALA A 413 -14.79 -9.80 5.12
CA ALA A 413 -15.83 -8.79 5.15
C ALA A 413 -16.67 -8.81 3.88
N VAL A 414 -17.96 -8.52 4.03
CA VAL A 414 -18.92 -8.34 2.93
C VAL A 414 -19.83 -7.17 3.26
N ALA A 415 -20.09 -6.32 2.26
CA ALA A 415 -21.15 -5.30 2.30
C ALA A 415 -21.97 -5.38 1.02
N CYS A 416 -23.21 -4.89 1.04
CA CYS A 416 -24.07 -4.82 -0.14
C CYS A 416 -24.45 -3.37 -0.44
N THR A 417 -24.59 -3.05 -1.72
CA THR A 417 -25.14 -1.78 -2.19
C THR A 417 -25.81 -1.99 -3.55
N ALA A 418 -26.32 -0.92 -4.16
CA ALA A 418 -26.80 -0.93 -5.53
C ALA A 418 -25.96 0.00 -6.41
N LEU A 419 -25.58 -0.48 -7.60
CA LEU A 419 -24.92 0.31 -8.65
C LEU A 419 -25.83 0.36 -9.87
N ASP A 420 -26.21 1.56 -10.32
CA ASP A 420 -27.15 1.75 -11.43
C ASP A 420 -28.46 0.93 -11.27
N GLY A 421 -28.93 0.77 -10.03
CA GLY A 421 -30.11 -0.04 -9.69
C GLY A 421 -29.88 -1.56 -9.63
N ARG A 422 -28.65 -2.03 -9.82
CA ARG A 422 -28.28 -3.45 -9.73
C ARG A 422 -27.72 -3.79 -8.35
N PRO A 423 -28.17 -4.87 -7.70
CA PRO A 423 -27.62 -5.28 -6.42
C PRO A 423 -26.20 -5.84 -6.62
N VAL A 424 -25.25 -5.30 -5.85
CA VAL A 424 -23.86 -5.77 -5.85
C VAL A 424 -23.40 -6.10 -4.43
N ALA A 425 -22.47 -7.05 -4.33
CA ALA A 425 -21.74 -7.33 -3.10
C ALA A 425 -20.29 -6.84 -3.24
N ILE A 426 -19.76 -6.28 -2.16
CA ILE A 426 -18.37 -5.87 -2.04
C ILE A 426 -17.73 -6.77 -0.99
N SER A 427 -16.68 -7.50 -1.35
CA SER A 427 -15.95 -8.36 -0.44
C SER A 427 -14.55 -7.84 -0.19
N GLY A 428 -14.10 -7.90 1.07
CA GLY A 428 -12.72 -7.66 1.48
C GLY A 428 -12.10 -8.96 2.01
N SER A 429 -10.88 -9.26 1.59
CA SER A 429 -10.23 -10.54 1.87
C SER A 429 -8.83 -10.39 2.48
N ALA A 430 -8.39 -11.46 3.17
CA ALA A 430 -7.01 -11.67 3.59
C ALA A 430 -6.02 -11.67 2.40
N ASP A 431 -6.51 -11.89 1.17
CA ASP A 431 -5.73 -11.72 -0.06
C ASP A 431 -5.44 -10.25 -0.41
N ARG A 432 -5.84 -9.34 0.49
CA ARG A 432 -5.56 -7.90 0.47
C ARG A 432 -6.27 -7.16 -0.68
N THR A 433 -7.23 -7.80 -1.33
CA THR A 433 -8.06 -7.19 -2.37
C THR A 433 -9.46 -6.86 -1.86
N VAL A 434 -10.07 -5.87 -2.50
CA VAL A 434 -11.51 -5.62 -2.45
C VAL A 434 -12.12 -5.99 -3.80
N ARG A 435 -13.19 -6.79 -3.82
CA ARG A 435 -13.85 -7.22 -5.06
C ARG A 435 -15.30 -6.77 -5.08
N VAL A 436 -15.80 -6.44 -6.28
CA VAL A 436 -17.20 -6.08 -6.51
C VAL A 436 -17.85 -7.16 -7.36
N TRP A 437 -18.93 -7.75 -6.86
CA TRP A 437 -19.67 -8.84 -7.50
C TRP A 437 -21.04 -8.35 -7.93
N ASP A 438 -21.38 -8.55 -9.20
CA ASP A 438 -22.76 -8.39 -9.66
C ASP A 438 -23.56 -9.63 -9.23
N LEU A 439 -24.55 -9.43 -8.36
CA LEU A 439 -25.31 -10.54 -7.77
C LEU A 439 -26.34 -11.13 -8.75
N THR A 440 -26.72 -10.37 -9.77
CA THR A 440 -27.64 -10.84 -10.82
C THR A 440 -26.90 -11.73 -11.82
N THR A 441 -25.72 -11.31 -12.29
CA THR A 441 -24.91 -12.10 -13.23
C THR A 441 -24.03 -13.15 -12.55
N ARG A 442 -23.83 -13.02 -11.23
CA ARG A 442 -22.94 -13.87 -10.42
C ARG A 442 -21.48 -13.83 -10.89
N SER A 443 -21.03 -12.67 -11.36
CA SER A 443 -19.68 -12.48 -11.88
C SER A 443 -19.02 -11.27 -11.22
N LEU A 444 -17.70 -11.21 -11.33
CA LEU A 444 -16.96 -10.02 -10.94
C LEU A 444 -17.42 -8.83 -11.83
N HIS A 445 -17.75 -7.70 -11.21
CA HIS A 445 -18.24 -6.50 -11.89
C HIS A 445 -17.11 -5.71 -12.55
N SER A 446 -15.92 -5.70 -11.93
CA SER A 446 -14.72 -4.99 -12.36
C SER A 446 -13.47 -5.72 -11.86
N GLU A 447 -12.29 -5.37 -12.36
CA GLU A 447 -11.03 -5.87 -11.80
C GLU A 447 -10.96 -5.66 -10.27
N PRO A 448 -10.29 -6.56 -9.52
CA PRO A 448 -10.12 -6.40 -8.08
C PRO A 448 -9.46 -5.07 -7.74
N ALA A 449 -10.01 -4.37 -6.76
CA ALA A 449 -9.39 -3.19 -6.20
C ALA A 449 -8.19 -3.62 -5.34
N THR A 450 -7.00 -3.30 -5.82
CA THR A 450 -5.70 -3.57 -5.18
C THR A 450 -5.16 -2.32 -4.50
N GLY A 451 -4.29 -2.50 -3.51
CA GLY A 451 -3.54 -1.42 -2.89
C GLY A 451 -3.34 -1.55 -1.38
N HIS A 452 -4.20 -2.30 -0.68
CA HIS A 452 -3.93 -2.66 0.71
C HIS A 452 -2.68 -3.55 0.78
N THR A 453 -1.80 -3.36 1.77
CA THR A 453 -0.54 -4.13 1.88
C THR A 453 -0.65 -5.32 2.85
N ASP A 454 -1.80 -5.49 3.49
CA ASP A 454 -2.14 -6.57 4.41
C ASP A 454 -3.65 -6.86 4.29
N GLY A 455 -4.14 -7.92 4.93
CA GLY A 455 -5.50 -8.42 4.76
C GLY A 455 -6.56 -7.34 4.99
N VAL A 456 -7.55 -7.27 4.11
CA VAL A 456 -8.75 -6.44 4.31
C VAL A 456 -9.64 -7.15 5.32
N VAL A 457 -9.99 -6.45 6.40
CA VAL A 457 -10.66 -7.02 7.56
C VAL A 457 -12.11 -6.55 7.66
N ALA A 458 -12.40 -5.33 7.20
CA ALA A 458 -13.73 -4.74 7.26
C ALA A 458 -14.06 -4.00 5.97
N VAL A 459 -15.33 -4.03 5.56
CA VAL A 459 -15.86 -3.27 4.42
C VAL A 459 -17.22 -2.69 4.77
N ALA A 460 -17.46 -1.45 4.38
CA ALA A 460 -18.76 -0.78 4.44
C ALA A 460 -19.02 -0.02 3.13
N CYS A 461 -20.28 0.31 2.84
CA CYS A 461 -20.67 1.10 1.67
C CYS A 461 -21.38 2.38 2.09
N THR A 462 -21.21 3.44 1.31
CA THR A 462 -21.93 4.71 1.47
C THR A 462 -21.96 5.48 0.15
N ALA A 463 -22.51 6.69 0.15
CA ALA A 463 -22.40 7.64 -0.95
C ALA A 463 -21.52 8.84 -0.55
N LEU A 464 -20.61 9.23 -1.44
CA LEU A 464 -19.75 10.41 -1.30
C LEU A 464 -20.04 11.38 -2.45
N ASN A 465 -20.78 12.46 -2.15
CA ASN A 465 -21.29 13.41 -3.14
C ASN A 465 -22.07 12.70 -4.26
N ASP A 466 -23.10 11.94 -3.87
CA ASP A 466 -23.96 11.13 -4.75
C ASP A 466 -23.26 9.99 -5.51
N ARG A 467 -21.96 9.77 -5.28
CA ARG A 467 -21.23 8.62 -5.84
C ARG A 467 -21.21 7.45 -4.86
N PRO A 468 -21.64 6.24 -5.25
CA PRO A 468 -21.49 5.06 -4.42
C PRO A 468 -20.01 4.73 -4.24
N VAL A 469 -19.61 4.55 -2.97
CA VAL A 469 -18.25 4.21 -2.58
C VAL A 469 -18.22 3.02 -1.62
N ALA A 470 -17.16 2.24 -1.68
CA ALA A 470 -16.81 1.27 -0.65
C ALA A 470 -15.72 1.84 0.26
N ILE A 471 -15.76 1.47 1.53
CA ILE A 471 -14.74 1.82 2.52
C ILE A 471 -14.19 0.52 3.08
N SER A 472 -12.87 0.33 3.02
CA SER A 472 -12.21 -0.86 3.55
C SER A 472 -11.25 -0.52 4.67
N GLY A 473 -11.30 -1.28 5.75
CA GLY A 473 -10.31 -1.26 6.83
C GLY A 473 -9.41 -2.48 6.75
N SER A 474 -8.11 -2.30 6.94
CA SER A 474 -7.11 -3.37 6.78
C SER A 474 -6.14 -3.46 7.96
N ALA A 475 -5.54 -4.64 8.08
CA ALA A 475 -4.41 -4.90 8.95
C ALA A 475 -3.18 -4.03 8.61
N ASP A 476 -3.14 -3.44 7.41
CA ASP A 476 -2.08 -2.52 6.98
C ASP A 476 -2.14 -1.14 7.66
N ARG A 477 -3.09 -0.95 8.58
CA ARG A 477 -3.33 0.28 9.33
C ARG A 477 -3.86 1.41 8.45
N THR A 478 -4.58 1.07 7.39
CA THR A 478 -5.24 2.06 6.53
C THR A 478 -6.73 1.77 6.41
N VAL A 479 -7.47 2.87 6.26
CA VAL A 479 -8.82 2.88 5.74
C VAL A 479 -8.77 3.42 4.32
N ARG A 480 -9.32 2.71 3.34
CA ARG A 480 -9.35 3.15 1.94
C ARG A 480 -10.77 3.41 1.49
N VAL A 481 -10.95 4.42 0.65
CA VAL A 481 -12.23 4.77 0.02
C VAL A 481 -12.13 4.47 -1.47
N TRP A 482 -13.07 3.69 -1.99
CA TRP A 482 -13.10 3.22 -3.38
C TRP A 482 -14.34 3.73 -4.10
N ASP A 483 -14.18 4.40 -5.24
CA ASP A 483 -15.25 4.73 -6.17
C ASP A 483 -15.76 3.46 -6.85
N LEU A 484 -17.05 3.16 -6.68
CA LEU A 484 -17.68 1.99 -7.29
C LEU A 484 -18.23 2.28 -8.71
N THR A 485 -18.23 3.54 -9.15
CA THR A 485 -18.74 3.94 -10.47
C THR A 485 -17.65 3.98 -11.54
N THR A 486 -16.38 4.00 -11.13
CA THR A 486 -15.27 4.10 -12.09
C THR A 486 -15.10 2.77 -12.82
N ARG A 487 -15.86 2.61 -13.91
CA ARG A 487 -15.58 1.61 -14.94
C ARG A 487 -14.32 2.04 -15.67
N SER A 488 -13.20 1.40 -15.32
CA SER A 488 -12.01 1.27 -16.15
C SER A 488 -11.70 2.51 -17.01
N LEU A 489 -11.00 3.49 -16.42
CA LEU A 489 -10.12 4.32 -17.24
C LEU A 489 -9.03 3.39 -17.77
N HIS A 490 -9.24 2.93 -19.00
CA HIS A 490 -8.29 2.30 -19.91
C HIS A 490 -6.87 2.26 -19.35
N SER A 491 -6.50 1.11 -18.81
CA SER A 491 -5.12 0.63 -18.87
C SER A 491 -5.19 -0.88 -19.01
N GLU A 492 -4.41 -1.39 -19.96
CA GLU A 492 -3.96 -2.79 -20.01
C GLU A 492 -3.63 -3.29 -18.59
N PRO A 493 -3.76 -4.61 -18.31
CA PRO A 493 -3.59 -5.15 -16.96
C PRO A 493 -2.33 -4.58 -16.31
N ALA A 494 -2.45 -4.23 -15.02
CA ALA A 494 -1.32 -3.91 -14.15
C ALA A 494 -0.23 -4.98 -14.35
N THR A 495 0.80 -4.65 -15.13
CA THR A 495 1.90 -5.57 -15.38
C THR A 495 2.81 -5.54 -14.16
N GLY A 496 2.96 -6.70 -13.50
CA GLY A 496 3.87 -6.84 -12.37
C GLY A 496 3.36 -7.72 -11.24
N HIS A 497 3.93 -7.49 -10.07
CA HIS A 497 3.75 -8.26 -8.85
C HIS A 497 2.37 -8.03 -8.20
N THR A 498 1.76 -9.10 -7.66
CA THR A 498 0.43 -9.05 -7.01
C THR A 498 0.52 -9.08 -5.49
N SER A 499 1.73 -9.03 -4.94
CA SER A 499 2.03 -9.06 -3.52
C SER A 499 3.38 -8.37 -3.24
N GLY A 500 3.91 -8.48 -2.01
CA GLY A 500 5.13 -7.79 -1.59
C GLY A 500 6.37 -8.17 -2.40
N VAL A 501 6.98 -7.18 -3.06
CA VAL A 501 8.29 -7.33 -3.72
C VAL A 501 9.37 -7.28 -2.66
N VAL A 502 10.03 -8.42 -2.44
CA VAL A 502 11.01 -8.59 -1.35
C VAL A 502 12.40 -8.96 -1.85
N ALA A 503 12.54 -9.18 -3.16
CA ALA A 503 13.81 -9.56 -3.76
C ALA A 503 14.06 -8.78 -5.04
N VAL A 504 15.29 -8.29 -5.21
CA VAL A 504 15.77 -7.74 -6.49
C VAL A 504 17.24 -8.05 -6.70
N ALA A 505 17.61 -8.38 -7.93
CA ALA A 505 18.99 -8.43 -8.40
C ALA A 505 19.10 -7.74 -9.77
N CYS A 506 20.24 -7.12 -10.06
CA CYS A 506 20.51 -6.55 -11.38
C CYS A 506 21.51 -7.41 -12.15
N THR A 507 21.34 -7.49 -13.46
CA THR A 507 22.29 -8.15 -14.37
C THR A 507 22.28 -7.46 -15.74
N VAL A 508 23.01 -8.01 -16.70
CA VAL A 508 23.05 -7.55 -18.09
C VAL A 508 22.56 -8.67 -19.00
N LEU A 509 21.51 -8.41 -19.78
CA LEU A 509 20.98 -9.29 -20.81
C LEU A 509 21.17 -8.61 -22.17
N ASP A 510 21.82 -9.30 -23.11
CA ASP A 510 22.07 -8.80 -24.48
C ASP A 510 22.67 -7.38 -24.53
N GLY A 511 23.54 -7.07 -23.55
CA GLY A 511 24.19 -5.76 -23.42
C GLY A 511 23.34 -4.67 -22.77
N GLN A 512 22.11 -4.96 -22.36
CA GLN A 512 21.22 -4.05 -21.64
C GLN A 512 21.14 -4.42 -20.16
N PRO A 513 21.20 -3.45 -19.23
CA PRO A 513 20.97 -3.73 -17.83
C PRO A 513 19.50 -4.06 -17.60
N VAL A 514 19.25 -5.06 -16.76
CA VAL A 514 17.90 -5.48 -16.34
C VAL A 514 17.85 -5.68 -14.84
N GLY A 515 16.67 -5.48 -14.25
CA GLY A 515 16.33 -5.87 -12.90
C GLY A 515 15.52 -7.16 -12.90
N VAL A 516 15.80 -8.09 -11.99
CA VAL A 516 15.04 -9.32 -11.78
C VAL A 516 14.46 -9.25 -10.37
N THR A 517 13.14 -9.28 -10.26
CA THR A 517 12.43 -9.12 -8.97
C THR A 517 11.64 -10.37 -8.62
N GLY A 518 11.54 -10.64 -7.31
CA GLY A 518 10.76 -11.74 -6.76
C GLY A 518 9.76 -11.26 -5.73
N ASP A 519 8.59 -11.90 -5.72
CA ASP A 519 7.46 -11.58 -4.84
C ASP A 519 6.99 -12.83 -4.07
N LEU A 520 6.41 -12.55 -2.92
CA LEU A 520 5.63 -13.46 -2.10
C LEU A 520 4.43 -14.10 -2.82
N ASP A 521 3.96 -13.60 -3.97
CA ASP A 521 2.99 -14.31 -4.84
C ASP A 521 3.60 -15.52 -5.58
N GLY A 522 4.92 -15.71 -5.49
CA GLY A 522 5.62 -16.80 -6.13
C GLY A 522 6.09 -16.51 -7.55
N THR A 523 5.92 -15.29 -8.04
CA THR A 523 6.36 -14.87 -9.37
C THR A 523 7.75 -14.25 -9.34
N VAL A 524 8.49 -14.43 -10.45
CA VAL A 524 9.72 -13.70 -10.74
C VAL A 524 9.54 -12.95 -12.06
N TRP A 525 9.80 -11.64 -12.04
CA TRP A 525 9.72 -10.77 -13.21
C TRP A 525 11.09 -10.24 -13.60
N THR A 526 11.26 -9.98 -14.90
CA THR A 526 12.46 -9.32 -15.46
C THR A 526 12.03 -7.97 -16.03
N TRP A 527 12.83 -6.94 -15.81
CA TRP A 527 12.52 -5.56 -16.17
C TRP A 527 13.70 -4.92 -16.88
N GLY A 528 13.49 -4.41 -18.09
CA GLY A 528 14.41 -3.46 -18.70
C GLY A 528 14.53 -2.19 -17.85
N LEU A 529 15.75 -1.75 -17.56
CA LEU A 529 15.92 -0.55 -16.71
C LEU A 529 15.48 0.76 -17.39
N THR A 530 15.24 0.69 -18.69
CA THR A 530 14.75 1.79 -19.54
C THR A 530 13.30 1.61 -19.99
N THR A 531 12.58 0.59 -19.53
CA THR A 531 11.19 0.32 -19.91
C THR A 531 10.33 -0.01 -18.70
N SER A 532 9.14 0.58 -18.60
CA SER A 532 8.20 0.32 -17.50
C SER A 532 7.46 -1.02 -17.62
N THR A 533 7.62 -1.70 -18.74
CA THR A 533 7.00 -3.01 -19.02
C THR A 533 8.01 -4.11 -18.74
N PRO A 534 7.57 -5.22 -18.13
CA PRO A 534 8.44 -6.37 -17.93
C PRO A 534 8.82 -7.03 -19.27
N ASP A 535 10.00 -7.65 -19.29
CA ASP A 535 10.51 -8.41 -20.42
C ASP A 535 9.85 -9.80 -20.44
N GLY A 536 8.67 -9.87 -21.07
CA GLY A 536 7.90 -11.11 -21.24
C GLY A 536 6.98 -11.44 -20.06
N GLU A 537 6.43 -12.66 -20.09
CA GLU A 537 5.54 -13.20 -19.06
C GLU A 537 6.30 -13.51 -17.76
N PRO A 538 5.63 -13.47 -16.59
CA PRO A 538 6.28 -13.83 -15.34
C PRO A 538 6.76 -15.27 -15.39
N LEU A 539 7.91 -15.50 -14.77
CA LEU A 539 8.38 -16.86 -14.51
C LEU A 539 7.48 -17.48 -13.44
N THR A 540 6.56 -18.33 -13.88
CA THR A 540 5.55 -19.01 -13.04
C THR A 540 5.79 -20.52 -12.98
N GLY A 541 5.10 -21.22 -12.07
CA GLY A 541 5.21 -22.67 -11.87
C GLY A 541 5.85 -23.10 -10.55
N ASP A 542 6.05 -22.16 -9.64
CA ASP A 542 6.63 -22.37 -8.31
C ASP A 542 5.52 -22.32 -7.24
N THR A 543 5.39 -23.35 -6.39
CA THR A 543 4.43 -23.34 -5.27
C THR A 543 5.08 -22.72 -4.05
N GLY A 544 4.91 -21.41 -3.84
CA GLY A 544 5.36 -20.71 -2.63
C GLY A 544 5.99 -19.34 -2.89
N PRO A 545 6.18 -18.52 -1.85
CA PRO A 545 6.72 -17.16 -1.98
C PRO A 545 8.20 -17.15 -2.40
N VAL A 546 8.61 -16.18 -3.22
CA VAL A 546 10.02 -15.92 -3.53
C VAL A 546 10.59 -14.95 -2.49
N TYR A 547 11.59 -15.38 -1.71
CA TYR A 547 12.20 -14.54 -0.66
C TYR A 547 13.49 -13.84 -1.09
N ALA A 548 14.24 -14.43 -2.03
CA ALA A 548 15.47 -13.83 -2.55
C ALA A 548 15.72 -14.30 -3.99
N VAL A 549 16.39 -13.44 -4.77
CA VAL A 549 16.81 -13.72 -6.14
C VAL A 549 18.27 -13.31 -6.29
N ALA A 550 19.06 -14.13 -6.98
CA ALA A 550 20.41 -13.80 -7.41
C ALA A 550 20.57 -14.08 -8.90
N CYS A 551 21.35 -13.26 -9.60
CA CYS A 551 21.67 -13.48 -11.01
C CYS A 551 23.11 -13.97 -11.16
N THR A 552 23.33 -14.90 -12.10
CA THR A 552 24.67 -15.38 -12.44
C THR A 552 24.72 -15.90 -13.88
N VAL A 553 25.88 -16.39 -14.31
CA VAL A 553 26.06 -17.05 -15.60
C VAL A 553 26.29 -18.54 -15.37
N LEU A 554 25.45 -19.37 -15.98
CA LEU A 554 25.55 -20.83 -15.97
C LEU A 554 25.65 -21.33 -17.41
N ASP A 555 26.72 -22.07 -17.71
CA ASP A 555 27.00 -22.62 -19.05
C ASP A 555 26.93 -21.56 -20.18
N GLY A 556 27.45 -20.37 -19.89
CA GLY A 556 27.47 -19.24 -20.84
C GLY A 556 26.13 -18.52 -21.00
N ARG A 557 25.12 -18.82 -20.17
CA ARG A 557 23.81 -18.17 -20.22
C ARG A 557 23.48 -17.45 -18.92
N PRO A 558 22.83 -16.28 -18.99
CA PRO A 558 22.36 -15.58 -17.81
C PRO A 558 21.18 -16.35 -17.18
N VAL A 559 21.25 -16.58 -15.87
CA VAL A 559 20.23 -17.29 -15.10
C VAL A 559 19.85 -16.52 -13.84
N ALA A 560 18.59 -16.65 -13.44
CA ALA A 560 18.11 -16.25 -12.13
C ALA A 560 18.02 -17.48 -11.21
N VAL A 561 18.49 -17.33 -9.99
CA VAL A 561 18.37 -18.32 -8.91
C VAL A 561 17.41 -17.74 -7.87
N ALA A 562 16.24 -18.36 -7.74
CA ALA A 562 15.18 -17.95 -6.81
C ALA A 562 15.16 -18.84 -5.57
N ALA A 563 15.20 -18.22 -4.40
CA ALA A 563 15.03 -18.86 -3.10
C ALA A 563 13.56 -18.82 -2.67
N MET A 564 12.97 -20.01 -2.54
CA MET A 564 11.54 -20.19 -2.35
C MET A 564 11.19 -20.59 -0.91
N GLY A 565 10.02 -20.13 -0.47
CA GLY A 565 9.35 -20.58 0.73
C GLY A 565 8.59 -21.89 0.56
N GLY A 566 8.38 -22.60 1.67
CA GLY A 566 7.63 -23.85 1.70
C GLY A 566 8.06 -24.74 2.86
N SER A 567 7.43 -25.91 3.00
CA SER A 567 7.78 -26.91 4.02
C SER A 567 9.18 -27.48 3.83
N GLU A 568 9.64 -27.63 2.58
CA GLU A 568 10.95 -28.23 2.27
C GLU A 568 12.02 -27.24 1.79
N GLY A 569 11.64 -25.98 1.51
CA GLY A 569 12.52 -24.94 0.96
C GLY A 569 13.16 -25.33 -0.38
N THR A 570 13.14 -24.46 -1.37
CA THR A 570 13.62 -24.83 -2.72
C THR A 570 14.42 -23.72 -3.35
N LEU A 571 15.51 -24.08 -4.03
CA LEU A 571 16.11 -23.21 -5.04
C LEU A 571 15.65 -23.63 -6.43
N ARG A 572 15.21 -22.66 -7.22
CA ARG A 572 14.89 -22.85 -8.64
C ARG A 572 15.86 -22.00 -9.47
N VAL A 573 16.39 -22.58 -10.54
CA VAL A 573 17.25 -21.87 -11.49
C VAL A 573 16.49 -21.74 -12.80
N ARG A 574 16.42 -20.54 -13.35
CA ARG A 574 15.71 -20.24 -14.61
C ARG A 574 16.61 -19.49 -15.56
N ASP A 575 16.55 -19.88 -16.83
CA ASP A 575 17.22 -19.18 -17.93
C ASP A 575 16.49 -17.85 -18.17
N LEU A 576 17.21 -16.73 -18.05
CA LEU A 576 16.59 -15.39 -18.12
C LEU A 576 16.11 -15.01 -19.53
N VAL A 577 16.61 -15.70 -20.57
CA VAL A 577 16.22 -15.42 -21.97
C VAL A 577 14.99 -16.22 -22.36
N THR A 578 14.93 -17.49 -21.94
CA THR A 578 13.86 -18.43 -22.36
C THR A 578 12.78 -18.66 -21.30
N GLY A 579 13.04 -18.28 -20.05
CA GLY A 579 12.20 -18.56 -18.89
C GLY A 579 12.17 -20.04 -18.46
N ALA A 580 12.84 -20.91 -19.20
CA ALA A 580 12.84 -22.34 -18.97
C ALA A 580 13.62 -22.70 -17.68
N PRO A 581 13.14 -23.69 -16.90
CA PRO A 581 13.87 -24.20 -15.76
C PRO A 581 15.20 -24.83 -16.20
N ARG A 582 16.24 -24.62 -15.39
CA ARG A 582 17.58 -25.18 -15.58
C ARG A 582 17.91 -26.13 -14.43
N GLY A 583 18.03 -27.42 -14.75
CA GLY A 583 18.24 -28.45 -13.74
C GLY A 583 16.98 -28.76 -12.93
N GLY A 584 17.13 -29.62 -11.90
CA GLY A 584 16.07 -29.92 -10.95
C GLY A 584 15.96 -28.89 -9.83
N ALA A 585 14.84 -28.89 -9.12
CA ALA A 585 14.69 -28.17 -7.86
C ALA A 585 15.78 -28.63 -6.87
N LEU A 586 16.55 -27.68 -6.30
CA LEU A 586 17.55 -28.02 -5.30
C LEU A 586 16.86 -28.03 -3.94
N THR A 587 16.64 -29.22 -3.40
CA THR A 587 15.86 -29.46 -2.19
C THR A 587 16.72 -30.16 -1.12
N ARG A 588 16.82 -29.56 0.06
CA ARG A 588 17.41 -30.16 1.28
C ARG A 588 17.22 -29.31 2.55
N TYR A 589 16.20 -28.44 2.58
CA TYR A 589 15.95 -27.58 3.75
C TYR A 589 14.84 -28.17 4.62
N ASN A 590 14.88 -27.86 5.91
CA ASN A 590 13.72 -28.01 6.78
C ASN A 590 13.05 -26.63 6.90
N GLY A 591 12.13 -26.33 5.98
CA GLY A 591 11.47 -25.03 5.85
C GLY A 591 12.10 -24.09 4.81
N SER A 592 11.56 -22.87 4.73
CA SER A 592 11.87 -21.86 3.71
C SER A 592 13.36 -21.52 3.56
N VAL A 593 13.76 -21.18 2.33
CA VAL A 593 15.05 -20.55 2.03
C VAL A 593 14.83 -19.04 1.96
N TYR A 594 15.51 -18.26 2.79
CA TYR A 594 15.27 -16.81 2.90
C TYR A 594 16.26 -15.97 2.11
N ALA A 595 17.46 -16.48 1.83
CA ALA A 595 18.51 -15.72 1.16
C ALA A 595 19.29 -16.59 0.17
N VAL A 596 19.75 -15.98 -0.92
CA VAL A 596 20.65 -16.59 -1.89
C VAL A 596 21.62 -15.55 -2.44
N ALA A 597 22.88 -15.94 -2.61
CA ALA A 597 23.89 -15.21 -3.37
C ALA A 597 24.65 -16.17 -4.29
N CYS A 598 25.08 -15.71 -5.46
CA CYS A 598 25.88 -16.52 -6.38
C CYS A 598 27.34 -16.08 -6.33
N THR A 599 28.25 -17.04 -6.47
CA THR A 599 29.69 -16.80 -6.60
C THR A 599 30.36 -17.90 -7.41
N VAL A 600 31.68 -17.83 -7.57
CA VAL A 600 32.48 -18.83 -8.26
C VAL A 600 33.38 -19.53 -7.23
N LEU A 601 33.29 -20.85 -7.17
CA LEU A 601 34.13 -21.71 -6.33
C LEU A 601 34.86 -22.70 -7.23
N ASP A 602 36.19 -22.69 -7.20
CA ASP A 602 37.06 -23.53 -8.05
C ASP A 602 36.70 -23.47 -9.54
N GLY A 603 36.39 -22.27 -10.04
CA GLY A 603 36.02 -22.03 -11.43
C GLY A 603 34.60 -22.47 -11.81
N ARG A 604 33.76 -22.86 -10.84
CA ARG A 604 32.37 -23.28 -11.08
C ARG A 604 31.38 -22.33 -10.39
N PRO A 605 30.26 -22.00 -11.06
CA PRO A 605 29.21 -21.19 -10.45
C PRO A 605 28.50 -21.98 -9.34
N VAL A 606 28.41 -21.35 -8.16
CA VAL A 606 27.73 -21.92 -6.98
C VAL A 606 26.72 -20.92 -6.42
N ALA A 607 25.67 -21.44 -5.79
CA ALA A 607 24.74 -20.65 -4.99
C ALA A 607 24.99 -20.91 -3.50
N VAL A 608 25.09 -19.85 -2.72
CA VAL A 608 25.18 -19.88 -1.26
C VAL A 608 23.85 -19.38 -0.69
N THR A 609 23.30 -20.10 0.27
CA THR A 609 21.93 -19.84 0.76
C THR A 609 21.82 -19.79 2.27
N GLY A 610 20.88 -19.01 2.78
CA GLY A 610 20.44 -19.02 4.18
C GLY A 610 19.05 -19.63 4.35
N GLY A 611 18.91 -20.58 5.27
CA GLY A 611 17.66 -21.30 5.54
C GLY A 611 16.94 -20.86 6.83
N ARG A 612 15.66 -21.22 6.93
CA ARG A 612 14.86 -21.10 8.17
C ARG A 612 15.43 -21.92 9.32
N ASP A 613 16.12 -23.01 9.01
CA ASP A 613 16.77 -23.91 9.96
C ASP A 613 18.08 -23.36 10.55
N GLY A 614 18.47 -22.13 10.20
CA GLY A 614 19.69 -21.49 10.71
C GLY A 614 20.98 -21.98 10.06
N THR A 615 20.89 -22.75 8.98
CA THR A 615 22.06 -23.25 8.27
C THR A 615 22.36 -22.44 7.01
N VAL A 616 23.64 -22.41 6.65
CA VAL A 616 24.12 -21.89 5.36
C VAL A 616 24.55 -23.08 4.51
N ARG A 617 24.12 -23.12 3.25
CA ARG A 617 24.43 -24.23 2.32
C ARG A 617 25.03 -23.70 1.02
N VAL A 618 25.92 -24.47 0.42
CA VAL A 618 26.57 -24.16 -0.86
C VAL A 618 26.14 -25.21 -1.88
N TRP A 619 25.79 -24.79 -3.09
CA TRP A 619 25.23 -25.64 -4.14
C TRP A 619 25.96 -25.44 -5.45
N GLY A 620 26.40 -26.52 -6.09
CA GLY A 620 26.95 -26.46 -7.43
C GLY A 620 25.82 -26.31 -8.45
N LEU A 621 25.69 -25.15 -9.09
CA LEU A 621 24.54 -24.82 -9.96
C LEU A 621 24.44 -25.72 -11.19
N ALA A 622 25.57 -26.15 -11.76
CA ALA A 622 25.58 -27.09 -12.89
C ALA A 622 25.19 -28.53 -12.48
N THR A 623 25.54 -28.93 -11.26
CA THR A 623 25.36 -30.31 -10.77
C THR A 623 24.06 -30.52 -10.00
N GLY A 624 23.50 -29.46 -9.44
CA GLY A 624 22.45 -29.50 -8.43
C GLY A 624 22.84 -30.15 -7.10
N ALA A 625 24.11 -30.52 -6.92
CA ALA A 625 24.61 -31.17 -5.72
C ALA A 625 25.05 -30.14 -4.66
N PRO A 626 24.83 -30.43 -3.36
CA PRO A 626 25.42 -29.64 -2.29
C PRO A 626 26.95 -29.78 -2.30
N HIS A 627 27.64 -28.68 -2.01
CA HIS A 627 29.08 -28.61 -1.85
C HIS A 627 29.42 -28.58 -0.35
N GLY A 628 29.91 -29.71 0.17
CA GLY A 628 30.23 -29.87 1.59
C GLY A 628 29.00 -30.05 2.48
N GLU A 629 29.25 -30.10 3.79
CA GLU A 629 28.20 -30.14 4.82
C GLU A 629 27.60 -28.74 5.06
N PRO A 630 26.35 -28.66 5.56
CA PRO A 630 25.76 -27.38 5.96
C PRO A 630 26.64 -26.66 6.98
N LEU A 631 26.87 -25.37 6.77
CA LEU A 631 27.60 -24.52 7.69
C LEU A 631 26.64 -24.11 8.81
N THR A 632 26.99 -24.48 10.04
CA THR A 632 26.16 -24.29 11.23
C THR A 632 26.78 -23.28 12.18
N GLY A 633 25.95 -22.46 12.80
CA GLY A 633 26.38 -21.54 13.86
C GLY A 633 25.34 -20.49 14.22
N HIS A 634 24.45 -20.13 13.30
CA HIS A 634 23.35 -19.21 13.61
C HIS A 634 22.29 -19.86 14.51
N ASP A 635 21.80 -19.11 15.49
CA ASP A 635 20.68 -19.51 16.36
C ASP A 635 19.35 -18.96 15.80
N GLY A 636 18.85 -19.65 14.77
CA GLY A 636 17.62 -19.29 14.07
C GLY A 636 17.85 -18.86 12.62
N PRO A 637 16.78 -18.46 11.91
CA PRO A 637 16.80 -18.21 10.47
C PRO A 637 17.92 -17.31 9.99
N VAL A 638 18.53 -17.68 8.86
CA VAL A 638 19.51 -16.86 8.14
C VAL A 638 18.80 -16.05 7.08
N HIS A 639 18.72 -14.73 7.28
CA HIS A 639 17.91 -13.82 6.45
C HIS A 639 18.68 -13.15 5.31
N ALA A 640 20.02 -13.11 5.39
CA ALA A 640 20.84 -12.45 4.39
C ALA A 640 22.12 -13.24 4.11
N VAL A 641 22.55 -13.22 2.84
CA VAL A 641 23.81 -13.80 2.38
C VAL A 641 24.40 -12.90 1.31
N ALA A 642 25.68 -12.59 1.42
CA ALA A 642 26.49 -11.99 0.35
C ALA A 642 27.80 -12.77 0.19
N CYS A 643 28.36 -12.78 -1.02
CA CYS A 643 29.65 -13.43 -1.28
C CYS A 643 30.70 -12.37 -1.63
N THR A 644 31.93 -12.58 -1.19
CA THR A 644 33.08 -11.74 -1.52
C THR A 644 34.37 -12.55 -1.46
N VAL A 645 35.50 -11.89 -1.67
CA VAL A 645 36.84 -12.46 -1.54
C VAL A 645 37.55 -11.83 -0.34
N LEU A 646 38.06 -12.66 0.56
CA LEU A 646 38.87 -12.27 1.71
C LEU A 646 40.24 -12.97 1.59
N ASP A 647 41.32 -12.19 1.55
CA ASP A 647 42.70 -12.69 1.41
C ASP A 647 42.88 -13.69 0.24
N GLY A 648 42.23 -13.40 -0.89
CA GLY A 648 42.26 -14.23 -2.09
C GLY A 648 41.39 -15.49 -2.04
N ARG A 649 40.58 -15.67 -0.99
CA ARG A 649 39.70 -16.83 -0.82
C ARG A 649 38.23 -16.43 -0.88
N PRO A 650 37.35 -17.21 -1.54
CA PRO A 650 35.93 -16.93 -1.57
C PRO A 650 35.32 -17.17 -0.18
N VAL A 651 34.58 -16.18 0.30
CA VAL A 651 33.86 -16.22 1.58
C VAL A 651 32.40 -15.83 1.39
N ALA A 652 31.55 -16.36 2.25
CA ALA A 652 30.17 -15.89 2.41
C ALA A 652 30.03 -15.11 3.71
N VAL A 653 29.30 -14.00 3.68
CA VAL A 653 28.92 -13.21 4.85
C VAL A 653 27.42 -13.33 5.03
N THR A 654 26.97 -13.74 6.22
CA THR A 654 25.57 -14.04 6.50
C THR A 654 25.05 -13.29 7.71
N GLY A 655 23.78 -12.87 7.64
CA GLY A 655 23.05 -12.22 8.72
C GLY A 655 21.91 -13.09 9.23
N GLY A 656 21.78 -13.21 10.55
CA GLY A 656 20.81 -14.10 11.20
C GLY A 656 19.76 -13.40 12.05
N ARG A 657 18.71 -14.15 12.39
CA ARG A 657 17.71 -13.78 13.41
C ARG A 657 18.32 -13.60 14.80
N ASP A 658 19.44 -14.28 15.06
CA ASP A 658 20.25 -14.18 16.28
C ASP A 658 20.96 -12.82 16.44
N GLY A 659 20.84 -11.92 15.46
CA GLY A 659 21.46 -10.60 15.49
C GLY A 659 22.96 -10.59 15.23
N THR A 660 23.50 -11.70 14.76
CA THR A 660 24.92 -11.82 14.42
C THR A 660 25.15 -11.75 12.92
N VAL A 661 26.35 -11.27 12.55
CA VAL A 661 26.90 -11.41 11.20
C VAL A 661 28.04 -12.42 11.28
N ARG A 662 28.08 -13.39 10.35
CA ARG A 662 29.12 -14.43 10.32
C ARG A 662 29.81 -14.47 8.98
N VAL A 663 31.10 -14.77 8.99
CA VAL A 663 31.94 -14.90 7.80
C VAL A 663 32.34 -16.37 7.66
N TRP A 664 32.16 -16.96 6.49
CA TRP A 664 32.40 -18.38 6.24
C TRP A 664 33.39 -18.56 5.10
N GLY A 665 34.44 -19.36 5.32
CA GLY A 665 35.33 -19.81 4.26
C GLY A 665 34.64 -20.85 3.41
N LEU A 666 34.37 -20.56 2.14
CA LEU A 666 33.64 -21.48 1.25
C LEU A 666 34.46 -22.71 0.86
N VAL A 667 35.79 -22.58 0.84
CA VAL A 667 36.71 -23.70 0.61
C VAL A 667 36.93 -24.54 1.87
N SER A 668 37.07 -23.89 3.04
CA SER A 668 37.35 -24.59 4.29
C SER A 668 36.11 -25.19 4.95
N GLY A 669 34.92 -24.66 4.65
CA GLY A 669 33.67 -25.04 5.30
C GLY A 669 33.59 -24.59 6.77
N THR A 670 34.36 -23.56 7.15
CA THR A 670 34.47 -23.11 8.54
C THR A 670 34.19 -21.62 8.68
N GLN A 671 33.71 -21.21 9.85
CA GLN A 671 33.59 -19.79 10.20
C GLN A 671 35.00 -19.15 10.28
N HIS A 672 35.11 -17.91 9.80
CA HIS A 672 36.29 -17.07 9.92
C HIS A 672 36.08 -16.07 11.06
N GLY A 673 36.92 -16.15 12.09
CA GLY A 673 36.82 -15.30 13.28
C GLY A 673 35.58 -15.58 14.14
N GLU A 674 35.38 -14.73 15.14
CA GLU A 674 34.19 -14.73 15.99
C GLU A 674 32.97 -14.11 15.27
N PRO A 675 31.73 -14.44 15.67
CA PRO A 675 30.55 -13.76 15.15
C PRO A 675 30.62 -12.26 15.40
N LEU A 676 30.31 -11.45 14.39
CA LEU A 676 30.28 -10.00 14.53
C LEU A 676 28.97 -9.60 15.20
N THR A 677 29.08 -8.99 16.38
CA THR A 677 27.95 -8.60 17.22
C THR A 677 27.81 -7.09 17.30
N GLY A 678 26.56 -6.61 17.33
CA GLY A 678 26.27 -5.19 17.57
C GLY A 678 24.85 -4.78 17.20
N HIS A 679 24.19 -5.52 16.31
CA HIS A 679 22.77 -5.30 16.03
C HIS A 679 21.89 -5.74 17.20
N ASP A 680 20.85 -4.95 17.51
CA ASP A 680 19.82 -5.33 18.47
C ASP A 680 18.65 -6.03 17.74
N GLY A 681 18.74 -7.35 17.65
CA GLY A 681 17.78 -8.18 16.92
C GLY A 681 18.24 -8.47 15.48
N TRP A 682 17.30 -8.79 14.60
CA TRP A 682 17.58 -9.55 13.37
C TRP A 682 18.42 -8.73 12.39
N VAL A 683 19.38 -9.40 11.74
CA VAL A 683 20.12 -8.84 10.59
C VAL A 683 19.39 -9.22 9.31
N TRP A 684 18.74 -8.25 8.68
CA TRP A 684 17.87 -8.47 7.52
C TRP A 684 18.60 -8.43 6.18
N ALA A 685 19.68 -7.66 6.09
CA ALA A 685 20.39 -7.45 4.84
C ALA A 685 21.90 -7.39 5.05
N VAL A 686 22.64 -7.90 4.07
CA VAL A 686 24.10 -7.90 4.01
C VAL A 686 24.51 -7.63 2.56
N ALA A 687 25.42 -6.69 2.35
CA ALA A 687 26.14 -6.51 1.10
C ALA A 687 27.65 -6.43 1.38
N CYS A 688 28.47 -6.78 0.40
CA CYS A 688 29.93 -6.68 0.52
C CYS A 688 30.46 -5.67 -0.49
N THR A 689 31.51 -4.95 -0.10
CA THR A 689 32.23 -4.03 -0.99
C THR A 689 33.69 -3.92 -0.54
N VAL A 690 34.46 -3.10 -1.25
CA VAL A 690 35.84 -2.76 -0.89
C VAL A 690 35.88 -1.29 -0.47
N LEU A 691 36.45 -1.04 0.71
CA LEU A 691 36.67 0.28 1.27
C LEU A 691 38.16 0.44 1.57
N ASP A 692 38.81 1.45 0.99
CA ASP A 692 40.26 1.69 1.11
C ASP A 692 41.12 0.46 0.83
N GLY A 693 40.74 -0.31 -0.19
CA GLY A 693 41.43 -1.54 -0.59
C GLY A 693 41.18 -2.75 0.31
N ARG A 694 40.26 -2.65 1.29
CA ARG A 694 39.94 -3.73 2.23
C ARG A 694 38.50 -4.22 2.05
N PRO A 695 38.25 -5.53 2.09
CA PRO A 695 36.89 -6.07 2.00
C PRO A 695 36.11 -5.72 3.29
N VAL A 696 34.92 -5.16 3.10
CA VAL A 696 33.99 -4.81 4.18
C VAL A 696 32.61 -5.39 3.91
N ALA A 697 31.86 -5.67 4.98
CA ALA A 697 30.44 -5.96 4.91
C ALA A 697 29.64 -4.78 5.42
N VAL A 698 28.53 -4.48 4.76
CA VAL A 698 27.53 -3.48 5.18
C VAL A 698 26.25 -4.23 5.52
N THR A 699 25.71 -4.02 6.71
CA THR A 699 24.56 -4.77 7.22
C THR A 699 23.45 -3.87 7.73
N GLY A 700 22.20 -4.28 7.49
CA GLY A 700 20.99 -3.60 7.94
C GLY A 700 20.25 -4.45 8.98
N GLY A 701 19.81 -3.82 10.08
CA GLY A 701 19.23 -4.51 11.22
C GLY A 701 17.78 -4.14 11.52
N ARG A 702 17.13 -4.95 12.36
CA ARG A 702 15.82 -4.68 12.98
C ARG A 702 15.84 -3.41 13.84
N ASP A 703 17.01 -3.06 14.38
CA ASP A 703 17.28 -1.87 15.17
C ASP A 703 17.26 -0.55 14.37
N GLY A 704 17.03 -0.61 13.05
CA GLY A 704 17.03 0.56 12.18
C GLY A 704 18.41 1.15 11.89
N THR A 705 19.47 0.44 12.27
CA THR A 705 20.85 0.87 12.00
C THR A 705 21.45 0.17 10.79
N VAL A 706 22.39 0.86 10.15
CA VAL A 706 23.28 0.28 9.15
C VAL A 706 24.69 0.24 9.73
N ARG A 707 25.37 -0.91 9.64
CA ARG A 707 26.72 -1.09 10.21
C ARG A 707 27.69 -1.51 9.14
N VAL A 708 28.94 -1.05 9.25
CA VAL A 708 30.04 -1.41 8.36
C VAL A 708 31.06 -2.21 9.16
N TRP A 709 31.53 -3.33 8.61
CA TRP A 709 32.44 -4.27 9.31
C TRP A 709 33.68 -4.53 8.47
N GLY A 710 34.86 -4.42 9.06
CA GLY A 710 36.10 -4.87 8.45
C GLY A 710 36.19 -6.39 8.48
N LEU A 711 36.15 -7.06 7.32
CA LEU A 711 36.08 -8.53 7.27
C LEU A 711 37.37 -9.22 7.72
N ALA A 712 38.52 -8.58 7.55
CA ALA A 712 39.80 -9.12 8.00
C ALA A 712 40.02 -8.98 9.52
N THR A 713 39.43 -7.94 10.14
CA THR A 713 39.64 -7.63 11.57
C THR A 713 38.48 -8.09 12.44
N GLY A 714 37.29 -8.28 11.87
CA GLY A 714 36.04 -8.48 12.62
C GLY A 714 35.56 -7.23 13.37
N ALA A 715 36.21 -6.08 13.20
CA ALA A 715 35.88 -4.86 13.91
C ALA A 715 34.87 -4.00 13.14
N PRO A 716 33.97 -3.28 13.81
CA PRO A 716 33.14 -2.27 13.16
C PRO A 716 34.01 -1.14 12.60
N HIS A 717 33.61 -0.62 11.43
CA HIS A 717 34.22 0.53 10.79
C HIS A 717 33.37 1.77 11.08
N GLY A 718 33.76 2.52 12.11
CA GLY A 718 33.03 3.70 12.58
C GLY A 718 31.79 3.37 13.41
N GLU A 719 31.03 4.41 13.73
CA GLU A 719 29.74 4.31 14.43
C GLU A 719 28.64 3.79 13.49
N PRO A 720 27.55 3.19 14.02
CA PRO A 720 26.40 2.81 13.22
C PRO A 720 25.82 4.01 12.47
N LEU A 721 25.51 3.83 11.18
CA LEU A 721 24.80 4.84 10.40
C LEU A 721 23.33 4.81 10.84
N THR A 722 22.86 5.95 11.34
CA THR A 722 21.52 6.11 11.90
C THR A 722 20.69 7.05 11.05
N GLY A 723 19.38 6.80 11.01
CA GLY A 723 18.43 7.65 10.31
C GLY A 723 17.13 6.95 9.94
N HIS A 724 17.15 5.63 9.73
CA HIS A 724 15.93 4.88 9.47
C HIS A 724 15.03 4.81 10.72
N ASP A 725 13.73 5.00 10.55
CA ASP A 725 12.72 4.91 11.61
C ASP A 725 11.99 3.56 11.54
N GLY A 726 12.77 2.49 11.69
CA GLY A 726 12.30 1.10 11.60
C GLY A 726 13.33 0.18 10.96
N PRO A 727 13.03 -1.13 10.86
CA PRO A 727 13.96 -2.12 10.31
C PRO A 727 14.49 -1.76 8.93
N VAL A 728 15.79 -2.01 8.72
CA VAL A 728 16.45 -1.88 7.42
C VAL A 728 16.39 -3.21 6.71
N HIS A 729 15.51 -3.34 5.71
CA HIS A 729 15.25 -4.59 5.00
C HIS A 729 16.23 -4.88 3.88
N ALA A 730 16.88 -3.85 3.34
CA ALA A 730 17.71 -4.00 2.15
C ALA A 730 18.97 -3.15 2.21
N VAL A 731 20.08 -3.71 1.70
CA VAL A 731 21.38 -3.03 1.56
C VAL A 731 21.97 -3.45 0.22
N ALA A 732 22.41 -2.48 -0.58
CA ALA A 732 23.23 -2.69 -1.77
C ALA A 732 24.48 -1.80 -1.69
N CYS A 733 25.62 -2.29 -2.15
CA CYS A 733 26.83 -1.49 -2.28
C CYS A 733 27.13 -1.21 -3.75
N THR A 734 27.56 0.01 -4.04
CA THR A 734 27.99 0.41 -5.38
C THR A 734 29.03 1.53 -5.30
N VAL A 735 29.53 1.99 -6.44
CA VAL A 735 30.44 3.13 -6.55
C VAL A 735 29.72 4.25 -7.29
N LEU A 736 29.62 5.42 -6.65
CA LEU A 736 28.99 6.62 -7.19
C LEU A 736 30.01 7.75 -7.24
N ASP A 737 30.26 8.32 -8.43
CA ASP A 737 31.29 9.34 -8.68
C ASP A 737 32.67 8.97 -8.12
N GLY A 738 33.05 7.70 -8.27
CA GLY A 738 34.31 7.17 -7.75
C GLY A 738 34.32 6.94 -6.24
N ARG A 739 33.20 7.09 -5.53
CA ARG A 739 33.09 6.87 -4.08
C ARG A 739 32.31 5.60 -3.76
N PRO A 740 32.81 4.72 -2.87
CA PRO A 740 32.05 3.58 -2.41
C PRO A 740 30.88 4.05 -1.54
N VAL A 741 29.67 3.62 -1.90
CA VAL A 741 28.44 3.97 -1.19
C VAL A 741 27.66 2.72 -0.79
N ALA A 742 26.85 2.88 0.25
CA ALA A 742 25.76 1.96 0.56
C ALA A 742 24.42 2.62 0.25
N VAL A 743 23.52 1.85 -0.34
CA VAL A 743 22.13 2.21 -0.57
C VAL A 743 21.27 1.29 0.28
N THR A 744 20.44 1.87 1.15
CA THR A 744 19.65 1.10 2.10
C THR A 744 18.17 1.42 2.00
N GLY A 745 17.33 0.40 2.17
CA GLY A 745 15.88 0.50 2.16
C GLY A 745 15.29 -0.02 3.47
N GLY A 746 14.26 0.65 3.98
CA GLY A 746 13.67 0.31 5.27
C GLY A 746 12.14 0.32 5.31
N ARG A 747 11.62 -0.18 6.43
CA ARG A 747 10.18 -0.19 6.77
C ARG A 747 9.57 1.20 6.85
N ASP A 748 10.39 2.20 7.14
CA ASP A 748 10.01 3.62 7.13
C ASP A 748 9.60 4.11 5.72
N GLY A 749 9.84 3.31 4.68
CA GLY A 749 9.57 3.65 3.29
C GLY A 749 10.49 4.75 2.79
N THR A 750 11.76 4.67 3.19
CA THR A 750 12.82 5.52 2.64
C THR A 750 13.91 4.65 2.02
N VAL A 751 14.49 5.16 0.92
CA VAL A 751 15.81 4.74 0.43
C VAL A 751 16.82 5.79 0.87
N ARG A 752 17.94 5.35 1.44
CA ARG A 752 19.02 6.23 1.89
C ARG A 752 20.32 5.87 1.19
N VAL A 753 21.09 6.89 0.82
CA VAL A 753 22.40 6.74 0.21
C VAL A 753 23.45 7.26 1.17
N TRP A 754 24.43 6.43 1.49
CA TRP A 754 25.48 6.71 2.47
C TRP A 754 26.85 6.69 1.80
N ASP A 755 27.65 7.72 2.05
CA ASP A 755 29.07 7.73 1.74
C ASP A 755 29.80 6.87 2.78
N LEU A 756 30.35 5.73 2.37
CA LEU A 756 30.98 4.80 3.30
C LEU A 756 32.27 5.37 3.93
N PRO A 757 33.15 6.09 3.22
CA PRO A 757 34.35 6.66 3.82
C PRO A 757 34.07 7.70 4.91
N THR A 758 33.07 8.55 4.73
CA THR A 758 32.77 9.66 5.67
C THR A 758 31.61 9.38 6.61
N ALA A 759 30.89 8.27 6.43
CA ALA A 759 29.63 7.97 7.10
C ALA A 759 28.52 9.03 6.87
N GLN A 760 28.68 9.92 5.89
CA GLN A 760 27.72 10.97 5.60
C GLN A 760 26.53 10.44 4.80
N GLN A 761 25.32 10.82 5.18
CA GLN A 761 24.15 10.59 4.36
C GLN A 761 24.13 11.56 3.16
N LEU A 762 24.17 11.01 1.95
CA LEU A 762 24.17 11.75 0.68
C LEU A 762 22.75 12.05 0.18
N ALA A 763 21.79 11.15 0.43
CA ALA A 763 20.41 11.32 0.00
C ALA A 763 19.40 10.59 0.90
N VAL A 764 18.17 11.13 0.96
CA VAL A 764 16.96 10.46 1.47
C VAL A 764 15.93 10.52 0.33
N LEU A 765 15.49 9.37 -0.15
CA LEU A 765 14.45 9.26 -1.17
C LEU A 765 13.20 8.66 -0.52
N PRO A 766 12.13 9.44 -0.34
CA PRO A 766 10.88 8.92 0.19
C PRO A 766 10.20 8.03 -0.85
N MET A 767 9.70 6.88 -0.41
CA MET A 767 8.95 5.93 -1.23
C MET A 767 7.47 5.89 -0.81
N PRO A 768 6.55 5.53 -1.73
CA PRO A 768 5.12 5.41 -1.43
C PRO A 768 4.79 4.36 -0.36
N ALA A 769 5.61 3.31 -0.22
CA ALA A 769 5.44 2.22 0.72
C ALA A 769 6.77 1.78 1.34
N GLU A 770 6.74 0.78 2.22
CA GLU A 770 7.96 0.17 2.78
C GLU A 770 8.87 -0.39 1.67
N VAL A 771 10.18 -0.26 1.85
CA VAL A 771 11.16 -0.75 0.87
C VAL A 771 11.58 -2.15 1.26
N GLY A 772 11.20 -3.14 0.45
CA GLY A 772 11.54 -4.55 0.67
C GLY A 772 12.92 -4.91 0.15
N CYS A 773 13.33 -4.33 -0.98
CA CYS A 773 14.59 -4.69 -1.63
C CYS A 773 15.16 -3.53 -2.48
N VAL A 774 16.48 -3.46 -2.59
CA VAL A 774 17.20 -2.50 -3.44
C VAL A 774 18.38 -3.17 -4.14
N ALA A 775 18.60 -2.84 -5.41
CA ALA A 775 19.80 -3.22 -6.15
C ALA A 775 20.35 -2.01 -6.91
N ALA A 776 21.67 -1.92 -6.94
CA ALA A 776 22.35 -0.99 -7.83
C ALA A 776 22.50 -1.62 -9.22
N ALA A 777 22.12 -0.87 -10.23
CA ALA A 777 22.26 -1.28 -11.61
C ALA A 777 23.69 -1.00 -12.14
N PRO A 778 24.16 -1.75 -13.15
CA PRO A 778 25.48 -1.55 -13.74
C PRO A 778 25.71 -0.17 -14.34
N ASP A 779 24.64 0.52 -14.75
CA ASP A 779 24.67 1.88 -15.30
C ASP A 779 24.69 2.99 -14.22
N GLY A 780 24.74 2.59 -12.94
CA GLY A 780 24.68 3.51 -11.80
C GLY A 780 23.26 3.92 -11.39
N GLY A 781 22.23 3.35 -12.02
CA GLY A 781 20.83 3.44 -11.57
C GLY A 781 20.55 2.63 -10.32
N LEU A 782 19.33 2.77 -9.78
CA LEU A 782 18.80 1.92 -8.71
C LEU A 782 17.49 1.28 -9.15
N VAL A 783 17.32 0.01 -8.82
CA VAL A 783 16.03 -0.67 -8.86
C VAL A 783 15.58 -0.89 -7.43
N VAL A 784 14.36 -0.45 -7.12
CA VAL A 784 13.80 -0.54 -5.78
C VAL A 784 12.45 -1.24 -5.84
N GLY A 785 12.30 -2.30 -5.05
CA GLY A 785 11.00 -2.90 -4.74
C GLY A 785 10.42 -2.24 -3.49
N PHE A 786 9.23 -1.64 -3.61
CA PHE A 786 8.54 -0.99 -2.51
C PHE A 786 7.07 -1.41 -2.50
N GLY A 787 6.57 -1.86 -1.36
CA GLY A 787 5.28 -2.53 -1.31
C GLY A 787 5.24 -3.63 -2.38
N TRP A 788 4.37 -3.47 -3.37
CA TRP A 788 4.16 -4.45 -4.44
C TRP A 788 4.64 -3.94 -5.80
N GLU A 789 5.33 -2.81 -5.79
CA GLU A 789 5.71 -2.06 -6.96
C GLU A 789 7.23 -2.05 -7.09
N VAL A 790 7.68 -1.81 -8.31
CA VAL A 790 9.08 -1.64 -8.67
C VAL A 790 9.26 -0.25 -9.26
N VAL A 791 10.34 0.43 -8.90
CA VAL A 791 10.75 1.70 -9.51
C VAL A 791 12.20 1.62 -9.96
N SER A 792 12.45 2.11 -11.17
CA SER A 792 13.78 2.40 -11.69
C SER A 792 14.09 3.87 -11.44
N LEU A 793 15.17 4.14 -10.70
CA LEU A 793 15.67 5.47 -10.39
C LEU A 793 16.99 5.68 -11.13
N GLN A 794 17.08 6.77 -11.87
CA GLN A 794 18.31 7.17 -12.57
C GLN A 794 18.99 8.32 -11.87
N ARG A 795 20.32 8.37 -12.00
CA ARG A 795 21.10 9.48 -11.48
C ARG A 795 21.16 10.64 -12.47
N VAL A 796 20.93 11.86 -11.99
CA VAL A 796 21.15 13.09 -12.76
C VAL A 796 22.61 13.51 -12.59
N THR A 797 23.45 13.15 -13.55
CA THR A 797 24.81 13.70 -13.63
C THR A 797 24.73 15.09 -14.25
N GLY A 798 25.20 16.12 -13.53
CA GLY A 798 25.24 17.49 -14.04
C GLY A 798 26.11 17.60 -15.29
N GLY A 799 25.51 17.44 -16.46
CA GLY A 799 26.15 17.72 -17.74
C GLY A 799 26.23 19.22 -17.92
N SER A 800 27.45 19.77 -17.89
CA SER A 800 27.75 21.02 -18.57
C SER A 800 27.19 20.93 -19.99
N ALA A 801 26.39 21.91 -20.39
CA ALA A 801 26.04 22.15 -21.78
C ALA A 801 27.32 22.42 -22.59
N GLY A 802 27.98 21.36 -23.04
CA GLY A 802 29.02 21.39 -24.06
C GLY A 802 28.35 21.10 -25.39
N GLY A 803 28.06 22.16 -26.15
CA GLY A 803 27.59 22.02 -27.53
C GLY A 803 28.62 21.27 -28.36
N GLY A 804 28.32 20.00 -28.67
CA GLY A 804 28.92 19.24 -29.75
C GLY A 804 28.01 19.34 -30.96
N ASN A 805 28.18 20.40 -31.73
CA ASN A 805 27.62 20.54 -33.05
C ASN A 805 28.48 19.67 -33.99
N ASP A 806 28.01 18.51 -34.41
CA ASP A 806 28.57 17.81 -35.57
C ASP A 806 27.45 17.41 -36.52
N ARG A 807 27.71 17.77 -37.78
CA ARG A 807 26.83 17.75 -38.95
C ARG A 807 26.47 16.37 -39.46
#